data_AF-A0A9P6VIB2-F1
#
_entry.id   AF-A0A9P6VIB2-F1
#
_cell.length_a   1.000
_cell.length_b   1.000
_cell.length_c   1.000
_cell.angle_alpha   90.00
_cell.angle_beta   90.00
_cell.angle_gamma   90.00
#
_symmetry.space_group_name_H-M   'P 1'
#
loop_
_entity.id
_entity.type
_entity.pdbx_description
1 polymer ?
#
loop_
_entity_poly.entity_id
_entity_poly.type
_entity_poly.pdbx_seq_one_letter_code
_entity_poly.pdbx_strand_id
1 'polypeptide(L)'
;MGGISANKPVLPLVTGPMMPGSYRGQRLGACTDCRNNWAAYRAGAIDMEDISMLNEELAPTAGTCGVMGTASTMACVTAALGFMPLMGASAPAVSSARLRIAEETGTNAVKVAAAKRTPQGMLSKESFLNAIIVLQAIGGSTNAVVHIMAIINRHPKLQGQITLDTFDEIGRNVPLLVDLKPSGDNYMTDFHNAGGMLGLLHTLRPLLHLSAMTLTGQTLGQVLDASPFRTFSFSSQIIRPLSDPLYAASSLVVLKGNLAPKGAVMKASASKDRRLLQHSGAAVVFKNSADLAQRIDDPNLPVTKDSVLVLQGIGPLGNPGMPEAGLIPIPRKLATAGVTDMLRLSDGRMSGTAGGTIVLHISPESVVPDSVLGIVRDGDTITCDIEKRYLGVEISDEEIMRRIAEKATNDKGGVWKERKTKRVRGKTAIVTGAGSGINFCVAKLLLSRGCNVLFADLALRPEAEELVTKHSLPKDNALGRAAFQKTDVSQWRQLERMFNSAEDEFGGTGADIVVPGAGVYEPLLDINLTHPIRTTQLAISHFLDRKKRGSVVHISSIAGQIANPVTPLYVASKYGISGFVRSLGPIEARFGIRVTAVSPGVIKTPLWTENPEKLKNVDEAGGDEWATPEEVALVMLDLIEKDECAAGRIEGGSILEVGKDQLRLVNERNDPGPSGPGHSVRGNARAAEELFDTVKNGWGKL
;
A
#
# COMPACT_ATOMS: atom_id res chain seq x y z
N MET A 1 6.76 -3.93 -14.45
CA MET A 1 5.58 -3.06 -14.67
C MET A 1 5.99 -1.70 -15.21
N GLY A 2 6.67 -0.83 -14.45
CA GLY A 2 7.10 0.50 -14.92
C GLY A 2 7.90 0.47 -16.24
N GLY A 3 8.84 -0.48 -16.37
CA GLY A 3 9.60 -0.67 -17.60
C GLY A 3 8.76 -0.95 -18.85
N ILE A 4 7.69 -1.74 -18.74
CA ILE A 4 6.77 -2.02 -19.87
C ILE A 4 6.00 -0.76 -20.23
N SER A 5 5.52 -0.01 -19.23
CA SER A 5 4.75 1.23 -19.45
C SER A 5 5.61 2.35 -20.06
N ALA A 6 6.85 2.52 -19.62
CA ALA A 6 7.80 3.47 -20.21
C ALA A 6 8.30 3.02 -21.61
N ASN A 7 8.27 1.71 -21.85
CA ASN A 7 8.67 1.04 -23.08
C ASN A 7 10.08 1.42 -23.58
N LYS A 8 11.01 1.68 -22.65
CA LYS A 8 12.43 1.88 -22.94
C LYS A 8 13.20 0.58 -22.69
N PRO A 9 14.32 0.35 -23.38
CA PRO A 9 15.24 -0.75 -23.06
C PRO A 9 15.51 -0.81 -21.55
N VAL A 10 15.23 -1.95 -20.93
CA VAL A 10 15.39 -2.15 -19.48
C VAL A 10 15.70 -3.61 -19.22
N LEU A 11 16.68 -3.87 -18.35
CA LEU A 11 17.06 -5.21 -17.92
C LEU A 11 17.06 -5.26 -16.38
N PRO A 12 16.27 -6.14 -15.76
CA PRO A 12 16.32 -6.33 -14.32
C PRO A 12 17.60 -7.05 -13.89
N LEU A 13 18.26 -6.50 -12.87
CA LEU A 13 19.28 -7.21 -12.08
C LEU A 13 18.71 -7.44 -10.68
N VAL A 14 18.46 -8.70 -10.32
CA VAL A 14 17.93 -9.06 -9.00
C VAL A 14 19.06 -9.31 -8.00
N THR A 15 18.79 -9.07 -6.72
CA THR A 15 19.77 -9.23 -5.61
C THR A 15 20.26 -10.68 -5.45
N GLY A 16 19.36 -11.66 -5.57
CA GLY A 16 19.63 -13.06 -5.27
C GLY A 16 19.23 -13.49 -3.84
N PRO A 17 19.14 -14.81 -3.58
CA PRO A 17 18.76 -15.36 -2.29
C PRO A 17 19.91 -15.33 -1.28
N MET A 18 19.54 -15.34 0.01
CA MET A 18 20.44 -15.65 1.12
C MET A 18 20.91 -17.11 1.06
N MET A 19 22.06 -17.40 1.66
CA MET A 19 22.46 -18.77 1.95
C MET A 19 21.78 -19.27 3.23
N PRO A 20 21.53 -20.59 3.38
CA PRO A 20 21.01 -21.14 4.63
C PRO A 20 22.06 -21.03 5.75
N GLY A 21 21.59 -20.81 6.98
CA GLY A 21 22.35 -20.92 8.22
C GLY A 21 22.34 -22.35 8.76
N SER A 22 22.76 -22.50 10.01
CA SER A 22 22.91 -23.83 10.63
C SER A 22 22.46 -23.82 12.09
N TYR A 23 21.58 -24.76 12.45
CA TYR A 23 21.24 -25.02 13.84
C TYR A 23 21.47 -26.50 14.17
N ARG A 24 22.37 -26.77 15.12
CA ARG A 24 22.78 -28.13 15.50
C ARG A 24 23.15 -29.03 14.30
N GLY A 25 23.79 -28.45 13.29
CA GLY A 25 24.22 -29.14 12.07
C GLY A 25 23.10 -29.36 11.04
N GLN A 26 21.88 -28.91 11.30
CA GLN A 26 20.79 -28.89 10.32
C GLN A 26 20.72 -27.55 9.62
N ARG A 27 20.52 -27.58 8.29
CA ARG A 27 20.35 -26.37 7.49
C ARG A 27 19.06 -25.66 7.90
N LEU A 28 19.18 -24.34 8.05
CA LEU A 28 18.09 -23.46 8.46
C LEU A 28 18.01 -22.27 7.50
N GLY A 29 16.82 -21.84 7.12
CA GLY A 29 16.66 -20.64 6.31
C GLY A 29 15.47 -19.78 6.72
N ALA A 30 15.61 -18.48 6.49
CA ALA A 30 14.55 -17.52 6.72
C ALA A 30 13.24 -17.93 6.00
N CYS A 31 12.15 -17.42 6.56
CA CYS A 31 10.80 -17.46 6.02
C CYS A 31 10.07 -18.80 6.25
N THR A 32 10.41 -19.91 5.57
CA THR A 32 9.69 -21.19 5.76
C THR A 32 10.00 -21.80 7.14
N ASP A 33 11.28 -21.86 7.52
CA ASP A 33 11.66 -22.46 8.80
C ASP A 33 11.25 -21.57 9.97
N CYS A 34 11.27 -20.23 9.81
CA CYS A 34 10.68 -19.31 10.80
C CYS A 34 9.25 -19.71 11.19
N ARG A 35 8.42 -20.06 10.19
CA ARG A 35 7.02 -20.40 10.39
C ARG A 35 6.86 -21.77 11.02
N ASN A 36 7.63 -22.75 10.56
CA ASN A 36 7.60 -24.10 11.12
C ASN A 36 8.09 -24.10 12.57
N ASN A 37 9.17 -23.38 12.89
CA ASN A 37 9.70 -23.25 14.24
C ASN A 37 8.77 -22.45 15.14
N TRP A 38 8.17 -21.36 14.65
CA TRP A 38 7.13 -20.65 15.41
C TRP A 38 5.90 -21.52 15.71
N ALA A 39 5.49 -22.36 14.75
CA ALA A 39 4.41 -23.32 14.97
C ALA A 39 4.80 -24.40 15.99
N ALA A 40 6.03 -24.92 15.93
CA ALA A 40 6.56 -25.87 16.91
C ALA A 40 6.63 -25.27 18.32
N TYR A 41 7.08 -24.02 18.44
CA TYR A 41 7.11 -23.29 19.72
C TYR A 41 5.72 -23.11 20.29
N ARG A 42 4.75 -22.69 19.46
CA ARG A 42 3.34 -22.58 19.86
C ARG A 42 2.75 -23.92 20.29
N ALA A 43 3.16 -25.03 19.67
CA ALA A 43 2.73 -26.36 20.06
C ALA A 43 3.37 -26.84 21.38
N GLY A 44 4.41 -26.17 21.87
CA GLY A 44 5.21 -26.59 23.03
C GLY A 44 6.29 -27.64 22.69
N ALA A 45 6.62 -27.82 21.41
CA ALA A 45 7.60 -28.80 20.94
C ALA A 45 9.05 -28.29 20.98
N ILE A 46 9.25 -26.96 21.01
CA ILE A 46 10.54 -26.31 21.26
C ILE A 46 10.34 -25.22 22.32
N ASP A 47 11.37 -24.95 23.11
CA ASP A 47 11.34 -23.95 24.18
C ASP A 47 11.84 -22.57 23.72
N MET A 48 11.92 -21.63 24.66
CA MET A 48 12.30 -20.23 24.39
C MET A 48 13.79 -20.13 24.02
N GLU A 49 14.62 -20.94 24.65
CA GLU A 49 16.06 -21.03 24.39
C GLU A 49 16.32 -21.55 22.97
N ASP A 50 15.67 -22.64 22.57
CA ASP A 50 15.75 -23.22 21.24
C ASP A 50 15.29 -22.24 20.16
N ILE A 51 14.11 -21.61 20.31
CA ILE A 51 13.63 -20.66 19.30
C ILE A 51 14.48 -19.38 19.23
N SER A 52 15.06 -18.93 20.35
CA SER A 52 15.99 -17.79 20.36
C SER A 52 17.26 -18.10 19.57
N MET A 53 17.89 -19.26 19.82
CA MET A 53 19.08 -19.68 19.08
C MET A 53 18.79 -19.88 17.58
N LEU A 54 17.65 -20.48 17.26
CA LEU A 54 17.19 -20.60 15.87
C LEU A 54 17.07 -19.23 15.20
N ASN A 55 16.55 -18.22 15.91
CA ASN A 55 16.32 -16.89 15.34
C ASN A 55 17.61 -16.17 14.94
N GLU A 56 18.72 -16.43 15.62
CA GLU A 56 20.04 -15.85 15.28
C GLU A 56 20.59 -16.37 13.95
N GLU A 57 20.19 -17.59 13.55
CA GLU A 57 20.74 -18.30 12.37
C GLU A 57 19.81 -18.27 11.14
N LEU A 58 18.64 -17.62 11.21
CA LEU A 58 17.67 -17.60 10.11
C LEU A 58 18.17 -16.80 8.89
N ALA A 59 18.92 -15.72 9.10
CA ALA A 59 19.33 -14.78 8.07
C ALA A 59 20.86 -14.49 8.13
N PRO A 60 21.70 -15.50 7.90
CA PRO A 60 23.15 -15.41 8.13
C PRO A 60 23.90 -14.57 7.09
N THR A 61 23.29 -14.31 5.92
CA THR A 61 23.91 -13.54 4.84
C THR A 61 22.95 -12.49 4.28
N ALA A 62 23.47 -11.50 3.57
CA ALA A 62 22.65 -10.61 2.75
C ALA A 62 21.90 -11.40 1.66
N GLY A 63 20.73 -10.89 1.24
CA GLY A 63 19.94 -11.45 0.14
C GLY A 63 18.43 -11.43 0.41
N THR A 64 17.67 -12.07 -0.47
CA THR A 64 16.23 -12.34 -0.32
C THR A 64 15.98 -13.72 0.32
N CYS A 65 14.74 -14.08 0.70
CA CYS A 65 14.44 -15.41 1.30
C CYS A 65 15.08 -16.55 0.49
N GLY A 66 15.85 -17.43 1.15
CA GLY A 66 16.60 -18.53 0.53
C GLY A 66 15.77 -19.73 0.03
N VAL A 67 14.45 -19.59 -0.05
CA VAL A 67 13.49 -20.65 -0.42
C VAL A 67 12.70 -20.23 -1.66
N MET A 68 11.75 -21.05 -2.13
CA MET A 68 10.85 -20.70 -3.24
C MET A 68 9.73 -19.74 -2.81
N GLY A 69 10.13 -18.62 -2.21
CA GLY A 69 9.25 -17.50 -1.85
C GLY A 69 8.94 -16.59 -3.05
N THR A 70 8.21 -15.49 -2.80
CA THR A 70 7.82 -14.53 -3.85
C THR A 70 9.02 -13.95 -4.59
N ALA A 71 10.10 -13.61 -3.89
CA ALA A 71 11.31 -13.06 -4.51
C ALA A 71 11.94 -14.04 -5.54
N SER A 72 12.25 -15.26 -5.10
CA SER A 72 12.80 -16.32 -5.95
C SER A 72 11.84 -16.70 -7.09
N THR A 73 10.54 -16.79 -6.80
CA THR A 73 9.50 -17.05 -7.80
C THR A 73 9.52 -15.98 -8.89
N MET A 74 9.49 -14.70 -8.51
CA MET A 74 9.48 -13.60 -9.48
C MET A 74 10.80 -13.48 -10.25
N ALA A 75 11.93 -13.87 -9.65
CA ALA A 75 13.20 -13.95 -10.35
C ALA A 75 13.17 -15.06 -11.43
N CYS A 76 12.67 -16.26 -11.11
CA CYS A 76 12.52 -17.36 -12.06
C CYS A 76 11.51 -17.01 -13.18
N VAL A 77 10.38 -16.39 -12.82
CA VAL A 77 9.38 -15.86 -13.77
C VAL A 77 10.02 -14.84 -14.71
N THR A 78 10.85 -13.93 -14.21
CA THR A 78 11.54 -12.93 -15.04
C THR A 78 12.54 -13.57 -16.01
N ALA A 79 13.25 -14.60 -15.58
CA ALA A 79 14.11 -15.40 -16.47
C ALA A 79 13.29 -16.14 -17.54
N ALA A 80 12.16 -16.76 -17.16
CA ALA A 80 11.27 -17.47 -18.07
C ALA A 80 10.57 -16.56 -19.09
N LEU A 81 10.29 -15.30 -18.73
CA LEU A 81 9.86 -14.26 -19.68
C LEU A 81 10.94 -13.92 -20.72
N GLY A 82 12.18 -14.40 -20.54
CA GLY A 82 13.33 -14.08 -21.38
C GLY A 82 13.94 -12.72 -21.09
N PHE A 83 13.67 -12.14 -19.91
CA PHE A 83 13.94 -10.72 -19.62
C PHE A 83 15.18 -10.48 -18.73
N MET A 84 15.84 -11.55 -18.28
CA MET A 84 17.12 -11.51 -17.57
C MET A 84 18.00 -12.73 -17.91
N PRO A 85 19.32 -12.70 -17.64
CA PRO A 85 20.16 -13.89 -17.74
C PRO A 85 19.64 -15.05 -16.89
N LEU A 86 19.64 -16.27 -17.43
CA LEU A 86 19.00 -17.44 -16.81
C LEU A 86 19.55 -17.73 -15.40
N MET A 87 20.89 -17.76 -15.26
CA MET A 87 21.54 -18.01 -13.97
C MET A 87 21.35 -16.87 -12.96
N GLY A 88 20.90 -15.70 -13.42
CA GLY A 88 20.59 -14.55 -12.58
C GLY A 88 19.43 -14.78 -11.62
N ALA A 89 18.53 -15.72 -11.91
CA ALA A 89 17.39 -15.99 -11.04
C ALA A 89 17.76 -16.73 -9.75
N SER A 90 18.86 -17.49 -9.74
CA SER A 90 19.18 -18.43 -8.66
C SER A 90 20.48 -18.15 -7.91
N ALA A 91 21.44 -17.41 -8.50
CA ALA A 91 22.75 -17.19 -7.88
C ALA A 91 22.65 -16.50 -6.50
N PRO A 92 23.24 -17.05 -5.43
CA PRO A 92 23.20 -16.42 -4.10
C PRO A 92 23.77 -15.00 -4.10
N ALA A 93 23.20 -14.12 -3.28
CA ALA A 93 23.55 -12.69 -3.28
C ALA A 93 25.04 -12.44 -2.96
N VAL A 94 25.62 -13.25 -2.07
CA VAL A 94 27.02 -13.16 -1.63
C VAL A 94 28.00 -13.97 -2.50
N SER A 95 27.51 -14.63 -3.56
CA SER A 95 28.36 -15.46 -4.43
C SER A 95 29.10 -14.63 -5.48
N SER A 96 30.32 -15.04 -5.84
CA SER A 96 31.04 -14.43 -6.98
C SER A 96 30.31 -14.59 -8.32
N ALA A 97 29.42 -15.58 -8.43
CA ALA A 97 28.53 -15.74 -9.58
C ALA A 97 27.61 -14.53 -9.77
N ARG A 98 27.10 -13.94 -8.67
CA ARG A 98 26.24 -12.76 -8.73
C ARG A 98 26.96 -11.55 -9.34
N LEU A 99 28.26 -11.38 -9.06
CA LEU A 99 29.07 -10.32 -9.67
C LEU A 99 29.23 -10.52 -11.18
N ARG A 100 29.57 -11.75 -11.63
CA ARG A 100 29.65 -12.08 -13.06
C ARG A 100 28.31 -11.86 -13.78
N ILE A 101 27.20 -12.20 -13.14
CA ILE A 101 25.86 -11.97 -13.68
C ILE A 101 25.55 -10.47 -13.79
N ALA A 102 26.02 -9.64 -12.86
CA ALA A 102 25.86 -8.20 -12.94
C ALA A 102 26.62 -7.61 -14.15
N GLU A 103 27.85 -8.05 -14.36
CA GLU A 103 28.66 -7.69 -15.55
C GLU A 103 28.00 -8.17 -16.86
N GLU A 104 27.50 -9.41 -16.88
CA GLU A 104 26.74 -9.96 -18.02
C GLU A 104 25.48 -9.13 -18.28
N THR A 105 24.74 -8.75 -17.24
CA THR A 105 23.53 -7.93 -17.34
C THR A 105 23.86 -6.55 -17.91
N GLY A 106 24.94 -5.91 -17.46
CA GLY A 106 25.41 -4.63 -18.01
C GLY A 106 25.79 -4.73 -19.48
N THR A 107 26.53 -5.78 -19.85
CA THR A 107 26.89 -6.08 -21.26
C THR A 107 25.65 -6.25 -22.12
N ASN A 108 24.67 -7.02 -21.63
CA ASN A 108 23.41 -7.24 -22.33
C ASN A 108 22.56 -5.96 -22.40
N ALA A 109 22.59 -5.10 -21.39
CA ALA A 109 21.85 -3.83 -21.39
C ALA A 109 22.33 -2.91 -22.52
N VAL A 110 23.65 -2.82 -22.73
CA VAL A 110 24.24 -2.07 -23.86
C VAL A 110 23.79 -2.67 -25.19
N LYS A 111 23.83 -4.00 -25.34
CA LYS A 111 23.39 -4.69 -26.57
C LYS A 111 21.91 -4.46 -26.88
N VAL A 112 21.04 -4.56 -25.87
CA VAL A 112 19.58 -4.33 -25.99
C VAL A 112 19.29 -2.88 -26.34
N ALA A 113 19.99 -1.92 -25.71
CA ALA A 113 19.86 -0.50 -26.01
C ALA A 113 20.32 -0.17 -27.45
N ALA A 114 21.48 -0.68 -27.87
CA ALA A 114 21.99 -0.50 -29.23
C ALA A 114 21.05 -1.09 -30.30
N ALA A 115 20.47 -2.27 -30.02
CA ALA A 115 19.47 -2.90 -30.87
C ALA A 115 18.06 -2.29 -30.74
N LYS A 116 17.87 -1.26 -29.90
CA LYS A 116 16.59 -0.59 -29.61
C LYS A 116 15.45 -1.56 -29.26
N ARG A 117 15.77 -2.67 -28.60
CA ARG A 117 14.77 -3.67 -28.20
C ARG A 117 14.00 -3.18 -26.99
N THR A 118 12.70 -3.01 -27.16
CA THR A 118 11.82 -2.51 -26.10
C THR A 118 11.07 -3.67 -25.43
N PRO A 119 10.64 -3.52 -24.17
CA PRO A 119 9.89 -4.56 -23.47
C PRO A 119 8.62 -4.98 -24.21
N GLN A 120 7.90 -4.02 -24.81
CA GLN A 120 6.68 -4.34 -25.59
C GLN A 120 6.96 -4.99 -26.95
N GLY A 121 8.18 -4.84 -27.48
CA GLY A 121 8.60 -5.54 -28.70
C GLY A 121 9.08 -6.96 -28.41
N MET A 122 9.57 -7.21 -27.20
CA MET A 122 10.12 -8.51 -26.80
C MET A 122 9.09 -9.45 -26.17
N LEU A 123 8.27 -8.94 -25.26
CA LEU A 123 7.33 -9.76 -24.51
C LEU A 123 6.15 -10.16 -25.41
N SER A 124 5.92 -11.46 -25.50
CA SER A 124 4.85 -12.09 -26.27
C SER A 124 3.91 -12.86 -25.35
N LYS A 125 2.75 -13.29 -25.87
CA LYS A 125 1.84 -14.18 -25.13
C LYS A 125 2.59 -15.45 -24.71
N GLU A 126 3.37 -16.02 -25.62
CA GLU A 126 4.20 -17.21 -25.44
C GLU A 126 5.23 -17.03 -24.32
N SER A 127 5.84 -15.84 -24.20
CA SER A 127 6.74 -15.51 -23.08
C SER A 127 6.01 -15.63 -21.73
N PHE A 128 4.77 -15.14 -21.64
CA PHE A 128 3.96 -15.25 -20.42
C PHE A 128 3.49 -16.68 -20.16
N LEU A 129 3.14 -17.46 -21.18
CA LEU A 129 2.80 -18.88 -21.03
C LEU A 129 3.99 -19.67 -20.47
N ASN A 130 5.20 -19.45 -21.01
CA ASN A 130 6.44 -20.02 -20.46
C ASN A 130 6.68 -19.64 -19.00
N ALA A 131 6.39 -18.38 -18.63
CA ALA A 131 6.52 -17.93 -17.26
C ALA A 131 5.52 -18.63 -16.30
N ILE A 132 4.31 -18.92 -16.77
CA ILE A 132 3.31 -19.68 -15.99
C ILE A 132 3.68 -21.17 -15.90
N ILE A 133 4.23 -21.77 -16.97
CA ILE A 133 4.78 -23.13 -16.93
C ILE A 133 5.89 -23.22 -15.88
N VAL A 134 6.84 -22.28 -15.88
CA VAL A 134 7.88 -22.23 -14.87
C VAL A 134 7.30 -22.02 -13.47
N LEU A 135 6.33 -21.12 -13.30
CA LEU A 135 5.66 -20.91 -12.02
C LEU A 135 5.08 -22.21 -11.43
N GLN A 136 4.44 -23.03 -12.27
CA GLN A 136 3.91 -24.34 -11.86
C GLN A 136 5.01 -25.35 -11.55
N ALA A 137 6.04 -25.42 -12.41
CA ALA A 137 7.15 -26.36 -12.28
C ALA A 137 8.06 -26.11 -11.07
N ILE A 138 8.09 -24.87 -10.57
CA ILE A 138 8.82 -24.52 -9.34
C ILE A 138 7.95 -24.53 -8.09
N GLY A 139 6.62 -24.70 -8.21
CA GLY A 139 5.70 -24.61 -7.08
C GLY A 139 5.74 -23.23 -6.42
N GLY A 140 5.78 -22.19 -7.27
CA GLY A 140 6.06 -20.83 -6.84
C GLY A 140 4.97 -20.18 -5.99
N SER A 141 5.25 -18.96 -5.55
CA SER A 141 4.35 -18.15 -4.72
C SER A 141 3.01 -17.86 -5.42
N THR A 142 1.90 -17.95 -4.68
CA THR A 142 0.56 -17.52 -5.16
C THR A 142 0.54 -16.03 -5.54
N ASN A 143 1.36 -15.20 -4.90
CA ASN A 143 1.50 -13.78 -5.24
C ASN A 143 1.97 -13.57 -6.69
N ALA A 144 2.66 -14.55 -7.29
CA ALA A 144 3.08 -14.45 -8.69
C ALA A 144 1.89 -14.40 -9.65
N VAL A 145 0.73 -14.97 -9.30
CA VAL A 145 -0.51 -14.85 -10.09
C VAL A 145 -0.91 -13.37 -10.17
N VAL A 146 -0.99 -12.68 -9.03
CA VAL A 146 -1.30 -11.25 -8.96
C VAL A 146 -0.26 -10.42 -9.74
N HIS A 147 1.03 -10.72 -9.57
CA HIS A 147 2.09 -9.98 -10.24
C HIS A 147 2.12 -10.19 -11.76
N ILE A 148 1.99 -11.43 -12.24
CA ILE A 148 1.97 -11.73 -13.68
C ILE A 148 0.75 -11.06 -14.33
N MET A 149 -0.44 -11.19 -13.72
CA MET A 149 -1.65 -10.50 -14.19
C MET A 149 -1.45 -8.98 -14.23
N ALA A 150 -0.83 -8.39 -13.21
CA ALA A 150 -0.55 -6.95 -13.20
C ALA A 150 0.50 -6.55 -14.26
N ILE A 151 1.52 -7.38 -14.49
CA ILE A 151 2.60 -7.13 -15.47
C ILE A 151 2.06 -7.20 -16.90
N ILE A 152 1.36 -8.28 -17.26
CA ILE A 152 0.86 -8.46 -18.63
C ILE A 152 -0.16 -7.38 -19.00
N ASN A 153 -0.98 -6.93 -18.04
CA ASN A 153 -1.95 -5.86 -18.27
C ASN A 153 -1.31 -4.46 -18.40
N ARG A 154 0.01 -4.31 -18.25
CA ARG A 154 0.73 -3.10 -18.69
C ARG A 154 1.09 -3.11 -20.17
N HIS A 155 0.99 -4.27 -20.82
CA HIS A 155 1.34 -4.43 -22.22
C HIS A 155 0.12 -4.14 -23.10
N PRO A 156 0.15 -3.10 -23.96
CA PRO A 156 -1.05 -2.63 -24.67
C PRO A 156 -1.67 -3.69 -25.60
N LYS A 157 -0.85 -4.57 -26.18
CA LYS A 157 -1.36 -5.65 -27.05
C LYS A 157 -1.81 -6.91 -26.32
N LEU A 158 -1.38 -7.13 -25.07
CA LEU A 158 -1.59 -8.39 -24.35
C LEU A 158 -2.54 -8.26 -23.15
N GLN A 159 -2.95 -7.03 -22.83
CA GLN A 159 -3.92 -6.76 -21.77
C GLN A 159 -5.19 -7.60 -21.98
N GLY A 160 -5.63 -8.30 -20.94
CA GLY A 160 -6.80 -9.18 -20.95
C GLY A 160 -6.61 -10.57 -21.60
N GLN A 161 -5.43 -10.89 -22.16
CA GLN A 161 -5.23 -12.18 -22.86
C GLN A 161 -4.93 -13.37 -21.94
N ILE A 162 -4.46 -13.12 -20.73
CA ILE A 162 -4.20 -14.14 -19.70
C ILE A 162 -5.17 -13.91 -18.56
N THR A 163 -5.90 -14.97 -18.19
CA THR A 163 -6.88 -14.97 -17.10
C THR A 163 -6.47 -15.98 -16.03
N LEU A 164 -7.18 -16.02 -14.91
CA LEU A 164 -6.97 -17.07 -13.90
C LEU A 164 -7.14 -18.48 -14.49
N ASP A 165 -8.06 -18.65 -15.44
CA ASP A 165 -8.29 -19.95 -16.09
C ASP A 165 -7.05 -20.42 -16.86
N THR A 166 -6.30 -19.50 -17.47
CA THR A 166 -5.01 -19.84 -18.10
C THR A 166 -4.00 -20.41 -17.12
N PHE A 167 -3.95 -19.92 -15.87
CA PHE A 167 -3.06 -20.48 -14.84
C PHE A 167 -3.45 -21.91 -14.46
N ASP A 168 -4.75 -22.19 -14.37
CA ASP A 168 -5.26 -23.52 -14.04
C ASP A 168 -5.07 -24.53 -15.17
N GLU A 169 -5.38 -24.14 -16.41
CA GLU A 169 -5.20 -24.95 -17.62
C GLU A 169 -3.74 -25.39 -17.78
N ILE A 170 -2.79 -24.48 -17.58
CA ILE A 170 -1.36 -24.82 -17.59
C ILE A 170 -1.02 -25.69 -16.38
N GLY A 171 -1.53 -25.34 -15.19
CA GLY A 171 -1.28 -26.10 -13.96
C GLY A 171 -1.70 -27.56 -14.05
N ARG A 172 -2.77 -27.88 -14.77
CA ARG A 172 -3.22 -29.27 -14.99
C ARG A 172 -2.22 -30.13 -15.77
N ASN A 173 -1.34 -29.53 -16.55
CA ASN A 173 -0.45 -30.22 -17.46
C ASN A 173 1.04 -30.11 -17.07
N VAL A 174 1.37 -29.31 -16.06
CA VAL A 174 2.76 -29.06 -15.66
C VAL A 174 3.04 -29.67 -14.27
N PRO A 175 3.97 -30.63 -14.18
CA PRO A 175 4.39 -31.21 -12.90
C PRO A 175 5.24 -30.25 -12.07
N LEU A 176 5.25 -30.44 -10.74
CA LEU A 176 6.23 -29.83 -9.85
C LEU A 176 7.56 -30.58 -9.97
N LEU A 177 8.59 -29.89 -10.42
CA LEU A 177 9.91 -30.48 -10.66
C LEU A 177 10.96 -30.03 -9.65
N VAL A 178 10.84 -28.81 -9.12
CA VAL A 178 11.87 -28.25 -8.24
C VAL A 178 11.57 -28.60 -6.79
N ASP A 179 12.45 -29.41 -6.19
CA ASP A 179 12.42 -29.73 -4.77
C ASP A 179 13.02 -28.57 -3.98
N LEU A 180 12.16 -27.66 -3.54
CA LEU A 180 12.52 -26.55 -2.66
C LEU A 180 11.41 -26.25 -1.67
N LYS A 181 11.82 -25.79 -0.48
CA LYS A 181 10.88 -25.25 0.51
C LYS A 181 10.03 -24.13 -0.12
N PRO A 182 8.72 -24.08 0.20
CA PRO A 182 8.03 -24.91 1.20
C PRO A 182 7.32 -26.16 0.64
N SER A 183 7.45 -26.48 -0.65
CA SER A 183 6.82 -27.68 -1.24
C SER A 183 7.71 -28.92 -1.16
N GLY A 184 9.01 -28.72 -0.99
CA GLY A 184 10.02 -29.74 -0.74
C GLY A 184 10.98 -29.31 0.37
N ASP A 185 12.22 -29.82 0.37
CA ASP A 185 13.10 -29.76 1.54
C ASP A 185 14.34 -28.87 1.36
N ASN A 186 14.69 -28.52 0.12
CA ASN A 186 15.96 -27.85 -0.20
C ASN A 186 15.83 -26.32 -0.37
N TYR A 187 16.97 -25.64 -0.59
CA TYR A 187 17.09 -24.18 -0.67
C TYR A 187 17.56 -23.70 -2.05
N MET A 188 17.38 -22.41 -2.34
CA MET A 188 17.75 -21.81 -3.63
C MET A 188 19.23 -22.00 -4.00
N THR A 189 20.12 -22.11 -3.01
CA THR A 189 21.52 -22.49 -3.21
C THR A 189 21.66 -23.85 -3.88
N ASP A 190 20.86 -24.83 -3.47
CA ASP A 190 20.83 -26.17 -4.05
C ASP A 190 20.31 -26.11 -5.48
N PHE A 191 19.24 -25.34 -5.72
CA PHE A 191 18.71 -25.14 -7.08
C PHE A 191 19.74 -24.47 -8.00
N HIS A 192 20.48 -23.47 -7.53
CA HIS A 192 21.56 -22.87 -8.30
C HIS A 192 22.64 -23.91 -8.65
N ASN A 193 23.10 -24.67 -7.65
CA ASN A 193 24.14 -25.68 -7.81
C ASN A 193 23.70 -26.87 -8.67
N ALA A 194 22.39 -27.14 -8.74
CA ALA A 194 21.77 -28.16 -9.59
C ALA A 194 21.64 -27.73 -11.07
N GLY A 195 22.07 -26.51 -11.44
CA GLY A 195 21.97 -25.96 -12.79
C GLY A 195 20.94 -24.85 -12.95
N GLY A 196 20.20 -24.53 -11.89
CA GLY A 196 19.25 -23.41 -11.83
C GLY A 196 18.22 -23.41 -12.95
N MET A 197 17.91 -22.21 -13.44
CA MET A 197 16.94 -22.03 -14.53
C MET A 197 17.39 -22.70 -15.83
N LEU A 198 18.70 -22.81 -16.10
CA LEU A 198 19.15 -23.47 -17.32
C LEU A 198 18.79 -24.96 -17.31
N GLY A 199 19.11 -25.66 -16.21
CA GLY A 199 18.74 -27.08 -16.06
C GLY A 199 17.22 -27.30 -16.06
N LEU A 200 16.47 -26.41 -15.41
CA LEU A 200 15.01 -26.46 -15.39
C LEU A 200 14.41 -26.28 -16.79
N LEU A 201 14.86 -25.27 -17.55
CA LEU A 201 14.31 -24.99 -18.88
C LEU A 201 14.64 -26.09 -19.89
N HIS A 202 15.80 -26.75 -19.77
CA HIS A 202 16.10 -27.95 -20.56
C HIS A 202 15.16 -29.10 -20.22
N THR A 203 14.87 -29.31 -18.93
CA THR A 203 13.93 -30.36 -18.49
C THR A 203 12.50 -30.05 -18.97
N LEU A 204 12.09 -28.79 -18.93
CA LEU A 204 10.77 -28.33 -19.38
C LEU A 204 10.65 -28.13 -20.89
N ARG A 205 11.74 -28.28 -21.66
CA ARG A 205 11.79 -28.00 -23.10
C ARG A 205 10.61 -28.56 -23.90
N PRO A 206 10.09 -29.79 -23.65
CA PRO A 206 8.92 -30.32 -24.35
C PRO A 206 7.61 -29.53 -24.15
N LEU A 207 7.52 -28.75 -23.07
CA LEU A 207 6.33 -27.97 -22.70
C LEU A 207 6.45 -26.48 -23.07
N LEU A 208 7.66 -26.00 -23.39
CA LEU A 208 7.93 -24.59 -23.60
C LEU A 208 7.63 -24.13 -25.03
N HIS A 209 7.13 -22.90 -25.14
CA HIS A 209 7.04 -22.17 -26.39
C HIS A 209 8.43 -21.64 -26.79
N LEU A 210 9.14 -22.42 -27.60
CA LEU A 210 10.55 -22.15 -27.97
C LEU A 210 10.76 -20.95 -28.91
N SER A 211 9.70 -20.46 -29.55
CA SER A 211 9.73 -19.27 -30.41
C SER A 211 9.74 -17.94 -29.65
N ALA A 212 9.47 -17.96 -28.33
CA ALA A 212 9.45 -16.74 -27.51
C ALA A 212 10.81 -16.04 -27.54
N MET A 213 10.82 -14.72 -27.81
CA MET A 213 12.05 -13.94 -27.88
C MET A 213 12.62 -13.65 -26.49
N THR A 214 13.95 -13.58 -26.38
CA THR A 214 14.67 -13.24 -25.16
C THR A 214 15.44 -11.92 -25.30
N LEU A 215 16.04 -11.43 -24.22
CA LEU A 215 16.85 -10.21 -24.18
C LEU A 215 18.03 -10.23 -25.15
N THR A 216 18.56 -11.41 -25.50
CA THR A 216 19.67 -11.52 -26.45
C THR A 216 19.23 -11.19 -27.88
N GLY A 217 17.92 -11.20 -28.15
CA GLY A 217 17.32 -11.10 -29.49
C GLY A 217 17.16 -12.46 -30.17
N GLN A 218 17.60 -13.53 -29.52
CA GLN A 218 17.38 -14.91 -29.95
C GLN A 218 16.07 -15.44 -29.36
N THR A 219 15.50 -16.46 -29.99
CA THR A 219 14.40 -17.23 -29.41
C THR A 219 14.88 -18.07 -28.23
N LEU A 220 13.98 -18.45 -27.33
CA LEU A 220 14.30 -19.31 -26.19
C LEU A 220 14.92 -20.63 -26.65
N GLY A 221 14.41 -21.23 -27.74
CA GLY A 221 14.98 -22.44 -28.33
C GLY A 221 16.44 -22.25 -28.74
N GLN A 222 16.74 -21.15 -29.44
CA GLN A 222 18.12 -20.83 -29.84
C GLN A 222 19.05 -20.62 -28.65
N VAL A 223 18.57 -19.99 -27.58
CA VAL A 223 19.35 -19.81 -26.33
C VAL A 223 19.67 -21.16 -25.69
N LEU A 224 18.71 -22.08 -25.64
CA LEU A 224 18.90 -23.42 -25.09
C LEU A 224 19.82 -24.28 -25.96
N ASP A 225 19.74 -24.17 -27.29
CA ASP A 225 20.63 -24.87 -28.21
C ASP A 225 22.07 -24.41 -28.11
N ALA A 226 22.29 -23.10 -27.93
CA ALA A 226 23.61 -22.52 -27.72
C ALA A 226 24.18 -22.78 -26.30
N SER A 227 23.34 -23.22 -25.36
CA SER A 227 23.70 -23.42 -23.95
C SER A 227 23.34 -24.84 -23.49
N PRO A 228 23.98 -25.89 -24.03
CA PRO A 228 23.64 -27.28 -23.69
C PRO A 228 23.87 -27.54 -22.20
N PHE A 229 22.92 -28.25 -21.57
CA PHE A 229 23.01 -28.65 -20.18
C PHE A 229 23.10 -30.17 -20.06
N ARG A 230 24.14 -30.65 -19.37
CA ARG A 230 24.30 -32.06 -19.04
C ARG A 230 23.78 -32.31 -17.63
N THR A 231 22.77 -33.17 -17.51
CA THR A 231 22.25 -33.61 -16.20
C THR A 231 23.31 -34.43 -15.45
N PHE A 232 23.28 -34.33 -14.12
CA PHE A 232 24.15 -35.08 -13.21
C PHE A 232 23.36 -35.40 -11.93
N SER A 233 23.87 -36.33 -11.10
CA SER A 233 23.11 -36.90 -9.98
C SER A 233 22.45 -35.85 -9.08
N PHE A 234 23.18 -34.84 -8.63
CA PHE A 234 22.64 -33.80 -7.76
C PHE A 234 21.62 -32.89 -8.49
N SER A 235 21.81 -32.64 -9.79
CA SER A 235 20.84 -31.92 -10.61
C SER A 235 19.49 -32.63 -10.62
N SER A 236 19.46 -33.94 -10.85
CA SER A 236 18.22 -34.73 -10.90
C SER A 236 17.52 -34.90 -9.55
N GLN A 237 18.23 -34.68 -8.43
CA GLN A 237 17.63 -34.68 -7.09
C GLN A 237 16.84 -33.39 -6.83
N ILE A 238 17.40 -32.24 -7.21
CA ILE A 238 16.77 -30.92 -6.97
C ILE A 238 15.82 -30.51 -8.10
N ILE A 239 16.16 -30.84 -9.35
CA ILE A 239 15.36 -30.60 -10.56
C ILE A 239 14.94 -31.97 -11.08
N ARG A 240 13.79 -32.43 -10.61
CA ARG A 240 13.25 -33.75 -10.92
C ARG A 240 12.96 -33.89 -12.42
N PRO A 241 13.18 -35.08 -13.00
CA PRO A 241 12.83 -35.33 -14.40
C PRO A 241 11.29 -35.38 -14.55
N LEU A 242 10.80 -35.12 -15.77
CA LEU A 242 9.36 -35.21 -16.08
C LEU A 242 8.74 -36.58 -15.81
N SER A 243 9.55 -37.65 -15.85
CA SER A 243 9.13 -39.03 -15.57
C SER A 243 8.99 -39.36 -14.09
N ASP A 244 9.58 -38.57 -13.20
CA ASP A 244 9.56 -38.78 -11.76
C ASP A 244 9.48 -37.43 -11.02
N PRO A 245 8.37 -36.68 -11.19
CA PRO A 245 8.20 -35.36 -10.60
C PRO A 245 7.90 -35.43 -9.10
N LEU A 246 8.09 -34.31 -8.39
CA LEU A 246 7.72 -34.21 -6.98
C LEU A 246 6.19 -34.24 -6.79
N TYR A 247 5.46 -33.60 -7.70
CA TYR A 247 4.00 -33.72 -7.82
C TYR A 247 3.61 -33.76 -9.30
N ALA A 248 2.68 -34.64 -9.66
CA ALA A 248 2.33 -34.92 -11.06
C ALA A 248 1.78 -33.71 -11.81
N ALA A 249 0.98 -32.86 -11.15
CA ALA A 249 0.43 -31.64 -11.73
C ALA A 249 -0.18 -30.74 -10.64
N SER A 250 -0.62 -29.55 -11.03
CA SER A 250 -1.48 -28.67 -10.24
C SER A 250 -0.83 -28.18 -8.95
N SER A 251 0.42 -27.74 -9.01
CA SER A 251 1.13 -27.13 -7.87
C SER A 251 0.37 -25.92 -7.32
N LEU A 252 -0.08 -25.05 -8.23
CA LEU A 252 -0.99 -23.94 -7.97
C LEU A 252 -2.31 -24.20 -8.70
N VAL A 253 -3.42 -24.05 -7.98
CA VAL A 253 -4.77 -24.29 -8.51
C VAL A 253 -5.65 -23.06 -8.35
N VAL A 254 -6.55 -22.88 -9.30
CA VAL A 254 -7.60 -21.85 -9.23
C VAL A 254 -8.92 -22.52 -8.88
N LEU A 255 -9.54 -22.06 -7.80
CA LEU A 255 -10.83 -22.56 -7.33
C LEU A 255 -11.93 -21.56 -7.66
N LYS A 256 -13.11 -22.06 -8.04
CA LYS A 256 -14.33 -21.28 -8.28
C LYS A 256 -15.50 -21.90 -7.52
N GLY A 257 -16.57 -21.15 -7.35
CA GLY A 257 -17.80 -21.61 -6.71
C GLY A 257 -18.51 -20.42 -6.07
N ASN A 258 -19.56 -20.68 -5.27
CA ASN A 258 -20.34 -19.59 -4.69
C ASN A 258 -19.50 -18.72 -3.73
N LEU A 259 -18.48 -19.26 -3.05
CA LEU A 259 -17.56 -18.47 -2.21
C LEU A 259 -16.58 -17.61 -3.00
N ALA A 260 -16.18 -18.05 -4.19
CA ALA A 260 -15.15 -17.42 -5.01
C ALA A 260 -15.59 -17.33 -6.49
N PRO A 261 -16.67 -16.58 -6.81
CA PRO A 261 -17.19 -16.56 -8.17
C PRO A 261 -16.24 -15.90 -9.17
N LYS A 262 -15.33 -15.02 -8.71
CA LYS A 262 -14.24 -14.45 -9.53
C LYS A 262 -12.92 -15.18 -9.37
N GLY A 263 -12.92 -16.31 -8.66
CA GLY A 263 -11.76 -17.16 -8.43
C GLY A 263 -11.07 -16.94 -7.08
N ALA A 264 -10.35 -17.97 -6.67
CA ALA A 264 -9.42 -18.00 -5.56
C ALA A 264 -8.21 -18.86 -5.96
N VAL A 265 -7.09 -18.74 -5.25
CA VAL A 265 -5.89 -19.53 -5.53
C VAL A 265 -5.45 -20.34 -4.32
N MET A 266 -4.94 -21.53 -4.56
CA MET A 266 -4.30 -22.38 -3.55
C MET A 266 -2.98 -22.91 -4.11
N LYS A 267 -1.95 -23.01 -3.24
CA LYS A 267 -0.72 -23.76 -3.54
C LYS A 267 -0.87 -25.19 -3.01
N ALA A 268 -1.48 -26.06 -3.81
CA ALA A 268 -1.80 -27.43 -3.44
C ALA A 268 -0.54 -28.29 -3.18
N SER A 269 0.59 -27.97 -3.82
CA SER A 269 1.86 -28.68 -3.61
C SER A 269 2.43 -28.54 -2.20
N ALA A 270 2.05 -27.50 -1.46
CA ALA A 270 2.57 -27.25 -0.12
C ALA A 270 1.62 -27.71 0.98
N SER A 271 0.51 -28.36 0.64
CA SER A 271 -0.38 -29.01 1.61
C SER A 271 0.38 -30.09 2.37
N LYS A 272 0.29 -30.06 3.70
CA LYS A 272 0.96 -31.05 4.57
C LYS A 272 0.09 -32.28 4.79
N ASP A 273 -1.23 -32.13 4.69
CA ASP A 273 -2.21 -33.23 4.70
C ASP A 273 -3.01 -33.22 3.39
N ARG A 274 -2.71 -34.20 2.52
CA ARG A 274 -3.33 -34.36 1.21
C ARG A 274 -4.85 -34.59 1.28
N ARG A 275 -5.37 -35.10 2.39
CA ARG A 275 -6.82 -35.28 2.59
C ARG A 275 -7.54 -33.93 2.60
N LEU A 276 -6.88 -32.85 3.03
CA LEU A 276 -7.48 -31.51 3.08
C LEU A 276 -7.73 -30.89 1.71
N LEU A 277 -7.19 -31.48 0.64
CA LEU A 277 -7.41 -31.04 -0.75
C LEU A 277 -8.81 -31.42 -1.27
N GLN A 278 -9.47 -32.33 -0.57
CA GLN A 278 -10.88 -32.64 -0.72
C GLN A 278 -11.49 -32.73 0.68
N HIS A 279 -11.99 -31.59 1.17
CA HIS A 279 -12.42 -31.45 2.55
C HIS A 279 -13.73 -30.68 2.65
N SER A 280 -14.57 -31.10 3.58
CA SER A 280 -15.77 -30.39 3.98
C SER A 280 -15.83 -30.31 5.50
N GLY A 281 -16.11 -29.12 6.04
CA GLY A 281 -16.11 -28.91 7.48
C GLY A 281 -16.75 -27.60 7.91
N ALA A 282 -17.09 -27.51 9.20
CA ALA A 282 -17.74 -26.35 9.79
C ALA A 282 -16.77 -25.15 9.87
N ALA A 283 -17.24 -23.98 9.43
CA ALA A 283 -16.49 -22.73 9.43
C ALA A 283 -16.26 -22.21 10.86
N VAL A 284 -15.05 -21.72 11.10
CA VAL A 284 -14.69 -20.87 12.25
C VAL A 284 -14.19 -19.56 11.68
N VAL A 285 -15.01 -18.53 11.80
CA VAL A 285 -14.87 -17.23 11.16
C VAL A 285 -14.18 -16.25 12.10
N PHE A 286 -13.24 -15.50 11.54
CA PHE A 286 -12.60 -14.34 12.13
C PHE A 286 -12.88 -13.13 11.24
N LYS A 287 -13.50 -12.09 11.78
CA LYS A 287 -13.98 -10.93 11.01
C LYS A 287 -12.86 -10.07 10.44
N ASN A 288 -11.70 -10.05 11.10
CA ASN A 288 -10.50 -9.30 10.74
C ASN A 288 -9.30 -9.79 11.57
N SER A 289 -8.12 -9.23 11.32
CA SER A 289 -6.88 -9.62 12.03
C SER A 289 -6.92 -9.40 13.55
N ALA A 290 -7.67 -8.41 14.05
CA ALA A 290 -7.79 -8.16 15.49
C ALA A 290 -8.67 -9.23 16.16
N ASP A 291 -9.79 -9.58 15.54
CA ASP A 291 -10.67 -10.66 15.98
C ASP A 291 -9.93 -12.02 15.99
N LEU A 292 -9.14 -12.29 14.95
CA LEU A 292 -8.25 -13.46 14.91
C LEU A 292 -7.29 -13.50 16.10
N ALA A 293 -6.57 -12.41 16.35
CA ALA A 293 -5.58 -12.35 17.43
C ALA A 293 -6.21 -12.55 18.82
N GLN A 294 -7.45 -12.08 19.01
CA GLN A 294 -8.17 -12.23 20.27
C GLN A 294 -8.71 -13.64 20.50
N ARG A 295 -9.21 -14.32 19.45
CA ARG A 295 -9.96 -15.58 19.58
C ARG A 295 -9.17 -16.85 19.28
N ILE A 296 -8.14 -16.81 18.42
CA ILE A 296 -7.53 -18.05 17.87
C ILE A 296 -6.97 -19.00 18.93
N ASP A 297 -6.50 -18.45 20.05
CA ASP A 297 -5.89 -19.19 21.16
C ASP A 297 -6.81 -19.28 22.39
N ASP A 298 -8.07 -18.86 22.29
CA ASP A 298 -9.07 -19.05 23.36
C ASP A 298 -9.30 -20.57 23.57
N PRO A 299 -9.08 -21.11 24.78
CA PRO A 299 -9.35 -22.52 25.09
C PRO A 299 -10.79 -22.95 24.74
N ASN A 300 -11.74 -22.02 24.87
CA ASN A 300 -13.18 -22.26 24.67
C ASN A 300 -13.63 -22.06 23.21
N LEU A 301 -12.74 -21.68 22.29
CA LEU A 301 -13.09 -21.54 20.87
C LEU A 301 -13.65 -22.88 20.33
N PRO A 302 -14.89 -22.96 19.80
CA PRO A 302 -15.44 -24.20 19.28
C PRO A 302 -14.79 -24.56 17.92
N VAL A 303 -13.60 -25.15 17.98
CA VAL A 303 -12.78 -25.54 16.81
C VAL A 303 -12.25 -26.96 16.97
N THR A 304 -12.31 -27.72 15.89
CA THR A 304 -11.78 -29.09 15.78
C THR A 304 -10.77 -29.18 14.63
N LYS A 305 -10.04 -30.30 14.53
CA LYS A 305 -9.10 -30.52 13.41
C LYS A 305 -9.77 -30.55 12.04
N ASP A 306 -11.07 -30.87 11.98
CA ASP A 306 -11.86 -30.95 10.74
C ASP A 306 -12.60 -29.62 10.45
N SER A 307 -12.51 -28.63 11.34
CA SER A 307 -13.05 -27.29 11.12
C SER A 307 -12.28 -26.53 10.02
N VAL A 308 -12.94 -25.57 9.40
CA VAL A 308 -12.39 -24.72 8.34
C VAL A 308 -12.20 -23.31 8.88
N LEU A 309 -10.95 -22.81 8.94
CA LEU A 309 -10.70 -21.46 9.46
C LEU A 309 -10.90 -20.43 8.35
N VAL A 310 -11.67 -19.38 8.60
CA VAL A 310 -11.99 -18.34 7.62
C VAL A 310 -11.61 -16.98 8.18
N LEU A 311 -10.76 -16.24 7.47
CA LEU A 311 -10.40 -14.86 7.81
C LEU A 311 -10.94 -13.90 6.76
N GLN A 312 -11.82 -13.01 7.21
CA GLN A 312 -12.45 -11.97 6.42
C GLN A 312 -11.71 -10.63 6.57
N GLY A 313 -11.96 -9.70 5.65
CA GLY A 313 -11.62 -8.29 5.81
C GLY A 313 -10.13 -8.00 5.67
N ILE A 314 -9.39 -8.85 4.95
CA ILE A 314 -7.96 -8.65 4.68
C ILE A 314 -7.64 -8.59 3.18
N GLY A 315 -8.66 -8.39 2.35
CA GLY A 315 -8.54 -8.08 0.93
C GLY A 315 -8.07 -6.64 0.67
N PRO A 316 -7.90 -6.25 -0.61
CA PRO A 316 -7.43 -4.91 -0.99
C PRO A 316 -8.22 -3.73 -0.41
N LEU A 317 -9.55 -3.86 -0.27
CA LEU A 317 -10.43 -2.85 0.31
C LEU A 317 -10.56 -3.02 1.83
N GLY A 318 -10.64 -4.26 2.31
CA GLY A 318 -10.90 -4.57 3.72
C GLY A 318 -9.74 -4.22 4.64
N ASN A 319 -8.51 -4.47 4.18
CA ASN A 319 -7.30 -4.02 4.83
C ASN A 319 -6.36 -3.47 3.76
N PRO A 320 -6.30 -2.12 3.58
CA PRO A 320 -5.65 -1.49 2.43
C PRO A 320 -4.30 -2.10 2.10
N GLY A 321 -4.15 -2.57 0.85
CA GLY A 321 -2.91 -3.20 0.38
C GLY A 321 -2.86 -4.73 0.48
N MET A 322 -3.92 -5.40 0.96
CA MET A 322 -4.07 -6.86 0.94
C MET A 322 -2.87 -7.56 1.63
N PRO A 323 -2.73 -7.46 2.96
CA PRO A 323 -1.54 -7.95 3.68
C PRO A 323 -1.35 -9.47 3.56
N GLU A 324 -0.13 -9.94 3.82
CA GLU A 324 0.20 -11.37 3.86
C GLU A 324 -0.28 -12.07 5.15
N ALA A 325 -1.51 -11.79 5.57
CA ALA A 325 -2.13 -12.28 6.80
C ALA A 325 -3.03 -13.51 6.60
N GLY A 326 -3.15 -14.03 5.38
CA GLY A 326 -3.98 -15.19 5.04
C GLY A 326 -3.43 -16.53 5.54
N LEU A 327 -2.19 -16.56 6.06
CA LEU A 327 -1.68 -17.70 6.82
C LEU A 327 -2.27 -17.67 8.24
N ILE A 328 -3.50 -18.17 8.37
CA ILE A 328 -4.13 -18.36 9.68
C ILE A 328 -3.33 -19.44 10.44
N PRO A 329 -2.85 -19.17 11.66
CA PRO A 329 -2.12 -20.16 12.43
C PRO A 329 -3.08 -21.23 12.97
N ILE A 330 -2.55 -22.44 13.19
CA ILE A 330 -3.31 -23.50 13.86
C ILE A 330 -3.58 -23.06 15.32
N PRO A 331 -4.84 -23.18 15.82
CA PRO A 331 -5.16 -22.90 17.22
C PRO A 331 -4.21 -23.63 18.17
N ARG A 332 -3.69 -22.95 19.20
CA ARG A 332 -2.66 -23.53 20.08
C ARG A 332 -3.07 -24.88 20.67
N LYS A 333 -4.32 -25.01 21.12
CA LYS A 333 -4.85 -26.26 21.68
C LYS A 333 -4.82 -27.44 20.70
N LEU A 334 -4.98 -27.18 19.39
CA LEU A 334 -4.91 -28.21 18.35
C LEU A 334 -3.46 -28.49 17.98
N ALA A 335 -2.60 -27.47 17.93
CA ALA A 335 -1.18 -27.62 17.67
C ALA A 335 -0.51 -28.50 18.75
N THR A 336 -0.81 -28.28 20.03
CA THR A 336 -0.34 -29.13 21.15
C THR A 336 -0.88 -30.56 21.08
N ALA A 337 -2.05 -30.77 20.46
CA ALA A 337 -2.61 -32.09 20.18
C ALA A 337 -2.04 -32.76 18.91
N GLY A 338 -1.03 -32.16 18.28
CA GLY A 338 -0.34 -32.71 17.11
C GLY A 338 -0.96 -32.34 15.75
N VAL A 339 -1.93 -31.42 15.70
CA VAL A 339 -2.50 -30.95 14.42
C VAL A 339 -1.52 -30.00 13.74
N THR A 340 -1.07 -30.35 12.53
CA THR A 340 -0.07 -29.58 11.78
C THR A 340 -0.63 -28.82 10.57
N ASP A 341 -1.83 -29.16 10.12
CA ASP A 341 -2.50 -28.56 8.96
C ASP A 341 -4.03 -28.57 9.15
N MET A 342 -4.69 -27.58 8.55
CA MET A 342 -6.14 -27.39 8.50
C MET A 342 -6.48 -26.62 7.22
N LEU A 343 -7.70 -26.81 6.69
CA LEU A 343 -8.19 -25.99 5.58
C LEU A 343 -8.43 -24.55 6.08
N ARG A 344 -7.79 -23.58 5.42
CA ARG A 344 -7.80 -22.16 5.80
C ARG A 344 -8.10 -21.27 4.61
N LEU A 345 -8.97 -20.28 4.78
CA LEU A 345 -9.48 -19.43 3.70
C LEU A 345 -9.32 -17.96 4.07
N SER A 346 -8.96 -17.13 3.08
CA SER A 346 -9.07 -15.67 3.21
C SER A 346 -9.17 -14.95 1.87
N ASP A 347 -9.66 -13.72 1.91
CA ASP A 347 -9.56 -12.75 0.81
C ASP A 347 -8.19 -12.06 0.73
N GLY A 348 -7.25 -12.40 1.62
CA GLY A 348 -5.92 -11.83 1.66
C GLY A 348 -4.87 -12.63 0.91
N ARG A 349 -3.60 -12.32 1.19
CA ARG A 349 -2.43 -13.03 0.64
C ARG A 349 -1.72 -13.83 1.71
N MET A 350 -0.78 -14.68 1.30
CA MET A 350 0.21 -15.25 2.19
C MET A 350 1.60 -15.05 1.61
N SER A 351 2.62 -15.15 2.44
CA SER A 351 3.99 -15.23 1.96
C SER A 351 4.17 -16.47 1.10
N GLY A 352 4.85 -16.35 -0.05
CA GLY A 352 5.16 -17.51 -0.91
C GLY A 352 5.91 -18.65 -0.20
N THR A 353 6.53 -18.34 0.95
CA THR A 353 7.30 -19.25 1.80
C THR A 353 6.45 -20.07 2.78
N ALA A 354 5.14 -19.81 2.83
CA ALA A 354 4.21 -20.57 3.66
C ALA A 354 3.84 -21.92 3.02
N GLY A 355 3.59 -22.90 3.89
CA GLY A 355 3.04 -24.21 3.55
C GLY A 355 1.77 -24.52 4.35
N GLY A 356 1.06 -25.55 3.92
CA GLY A 356 -0.23 -26.01 4.40
C GLY A 356 -1.37 -25.78 3.40
N THR A 357 -2.57 -26.24 3.75
CA THR A 357 -3.74 -26.23 2.87
C THR A 357 -4.53 -24.92 2.98
N ILE A 358 -4.18 -23.94 2.14
CA ILE A 358 -4.64 -22.54 2.28
C ILE A 358 -5.17 -21.99 0.96
N VAL A 359 -6.41 -21.51 0.98
CA VAL A 359 -7.07 -20.78 -0.10
C VAL A 359 -6.95 -19.28 0.13
N LEU A 360 -6.55 -18.54 -0.90
CA LEU A 360 -6.24 -17.12 -0.84
C LEU A 360 -6.89 -16.36 -1.98
N HIS A 361 -6.86 -15.04 -1.88
CA HIS A 361 -7.31 -14.12 -2.93
C HIS A 361 -8.77 -14.37 -3.34
N ILE A 362 -9.58 -14.88 -2.40
CA ILE A 362 -11.01 -15.13 -2.63
C ILE A 362 -11.65 -13.84 -3.11
N SER A 363 -12.18 -13.89 -4.33
CA SER A 363 -12.72 -12.75 -5.03
C SER A 363 -14.17 -12.99 -5.43
N PRO A 364 -15.10 -12.06 -5.15
CA PRO A 364 -14.93 -10.77 -4.46
C PRO A 364 -14.52 -10.89 -2.97
N GLU A 365 -13.68 -9.96 -2.49
CA GLU A 365 -13.28 -9.90 -1.08
C GLU A 365 -14.46 -9.68 -0.13
N SER A 366 -14.32 -10.03 1.15
CA SER A 366 -15.44 -10.15 2.08
C SER A 366 -16.17 -8.83 2.34
N VAL A 367 -15.49 -7.69 2.22
CA VAL A 367 -16.08 -6.37 2.45
C VAL A 367 -16.92 -5.86 1.28
N VAL A 368 -16.81 -6.48 0.10
CA VAL A 368 -17.66 -6.13 -1.04
C VAL A 368 -19.11 -6.50 -0.71
N PRO A 369 -20.11 -5.64 -1.02
CA PRO A 369 -21.49 -5.82 -0.56
C PRO A 369 -22.11 -7.19 -0.90
N ASP A 370 -21.92 -7.66 -2.13
CA ASP A 370 -22.45 -8.92 -2.66
C ASP A 370 -21.50 -10.13 -2.46
N SER A 371 -20.42 -9.97 -1.68
CA SER A 371 -19.48 -11.07 -1.43
C SER A 371 -20.08 -12.15 -0.53
N VAL A 372 -20.12 -13.39 -1.05
CA VAL A 372 -20.52 -14.59 -0.30
C VAL A 372 -19.54 -14.88 0.85
N LEU A 373 -18.23 -14.67 0.65
CA LEU A 373 -17.25 -14.80 1.73
C LEU A 373 -17.61 -13.90 2.92
N GLY A 374 -18.15 -12.71 2.66
CA GLY A 374 -18.54 -11.74 3.70
C GLY A 374 -19.79 -12.09 4.50
N ILE A 375 -20.54 -13.13 4.12
CA ILE A 375 -21.74 -13.58 4.85
C ILE A 375 -21.60 -14.94 5.52
N VAL A 376 -20.42 -15.57 5.40
CA VAL A 376 -20.08 -16.80 6.10
C VAL A 376 -20.09 -16.56 7.61
N ARG A 377 -20.68 -17.48 8.37
CA ARG A 377 -20.82 -17.46 9.84
C ARG A 377 -20.23 -18.74 10.43
N ASP A 378 -19.92 -18.69 11.73
CA ASP A 378 -19.50 -19.87 12.49
C ASP A 378 -20.53 -21.00 12.31
N GLY A 379 -20.06 -22.21 12.01
CA GLY A 379 -20.88 -23.41 11.82
C GLY A 379 -21.35 -23.69 10.39
N ASP A 380 -21.28 -22.73 9.46
CA ASP A 380 -21.59 -23.00 8.05
C ASP A 380 -20.63 -24.07 7.49
N THR A 381 -21.14 -25.03 6.72
CA THR A 381 -20.28 -26.06 6.12
C THR A 381 -19.63 -25.51 4.86
N ILE A 382 -18.29 -25.58 4.79
CA ILE A 382 -17.50 -25.16 3.63
C ILE A 382 -16.90 -26.40 2.98
N THR A 383 -17.04 -26.51 1.66
CA THR A 383 -16.48 -27.59 0.84
C THR A 383 -15.41 -27.04 -0.10
N CYS A 384 -14.23 -27.65 -0.08
CA CYS A 384 -13.16 -27.44 -1.04
C CYS A 384 -12.85 -28.77 -1.74
N ASP A 385 -12.92 -28.78 -3.06
CA ASP A 385 -12.60 -29.93 -3.89
C ASP A 385 -11.70 -29.48 -5.05
N ILE A 386 -10.41 -29.82 -4.95
CA ILE A 386 -9.44 -29.42 -5.97
C ILE A 386 -9.68 -30.13 -7.28
N GLU A 387 -10.08 -31.41 -7.31
CA GLU A 387 -10.32 -32.12 -8.57
C GLU A 387 -11.43 -31.44 -9.38
N LYS A 388 -12.51 -31.04 -8.70
CA LYS A 388 -13.64 -30.30 -9.30
C LYS A 388 -13.39 -28.81 -9.47
N ARG A 389 -12.27 -28.27 -8.96
CA ARG A 389 -11.98 -26.83 -8.84
C ARG A 389 -13.08 -26.05 -8.12
N TYR A 390 -13.67 -26.68 -7.12
CA TYR A 390 -14.81 -26.16 -6.40
C TYR A 390 -14.42 -25.60 -5.02
N LEU A 391 -14.93 -24.41 -4.71
CA LEU A 391 -14.91 -23.82 -3.38
C LEU A 391 -16.27 -23.20 -3.10
N GLY A 392 -16.97 -23.73 -2.09
CA GLY A 392 -18.28 -23.22 -1.76
C GLY A 392 -18.69 -23.42 -0.31
N VAL A 393 -19.77 -22.72 0.05
CA VAL A 393 -20.46 -22.83 1.32
C VAL A 393 -21.82 -23.49 1.09
N GLU A 394 -22.15 -24.50 1.89
CA GLU A 394 -23.34 -25.35 1.77
C GLU A 394 -24.55 -24.68 2.44
N ILE A 395 -25.00 -23.57 1.86
CA ILE A 395 -26.23 -22.86 2.23
C ILE A 395 -27.03 -22.58 0.96
N SER A 396 -28.36 -22.58 1.06
CA SER A 396 -29.27 -22.33 -0.07
C SER A 396 -29.11 -20.92 -0.63
N ASP A 397 -29.39 -20.74 -1.92
CA ASP A 397 -29.33 -19.42 -2.58
C ASP A 397 -30.26 -18.40 -1.90
N GLU A 398 -31.42 -18.82 -1.39
CA GLU A 398 -32.33 -17.98 -0.62
C GLU A 398 -31.66 -17.45 0.67
N GLU A 399 -30.87 -18.29 1.34
CA GLU A 399 -30.16 -17.93 2.56
C GLU A 399 -28.99 -16.99 2.25
N ILE A 400 -28.28 -17.23 1.13
CA ILE A 400 -27.23 -16.32 0.64
C ILE A 400 -27.83 -14.94 0.38
N MET A 401 -28.92 -14.86 -0.40
CA MET A 401 -29.60 -13.59 -0.71
C MET A 401 -30.09 -12.89 0.57
N ARG A 402 -30.70 -13.65 1.49
CA ARG A 402 -31.17 -13.13 2.77
C ARG A 402 -30.01 -12.55 3.59
N ARG A 403 -28.90 -13.26 3.73
CA ARG A 403 -27.73 -12.79 4.49
C ARG A 403 -27.02 -11.62 3.82
N ILE A 404 -26.98 -11.55 2.49
CA ILE A 404 -26.47 -10.38 1.75
C ILE A 404 -27.37 -9.17 2.00
N ALA A 405 -28.69 -9.34 1.97
CA ALA A 405 -29.63 -8.27 2.31
C ALA A 405 -29.52 -7.84 3.78
N GLU A 406 -29.37 -8.79 4.72
CA GLU A 406 -29.09 -8.50 6.14
C GLU A 406 -27.77 -7.76 6.32
N LYS A 407 -26.72 -8.17 5.62
CA LYS A 407 -25.44 -7.48 5.61
C LYS A 407 -25.63 -6.06 5.12
N ALA A 408 -26.35 -5.84 4.03
CA ALA A 408 -26.66 -4.50 3.50
C ALA A 408 -27.51 -3.64 4.45
N THR A 409 -28.44 -4.23 5.21
CA THR A 409 -29.26 -3.49 6.20
C THR A 409 -28.51 -3.21 7.50
N ASN A 410 -27.63 -4.13 7.94
CA ASN A 410 -26.67 -3.90 9.02
C ASN A 410 -25.56 -2.92 8.58
N ASP A 411 -25.27 -2.86 7.28
CA ASP A 411 -24.49 -1.84 6.58
C ASP A 411 -25.31 -0.58 6.23
N LYS A 412 -26.44 -0.31 6.92
CA LYS A 412 -26.97 1.07 6.99
C LYS A 412 -25.97 2.07 7.62
N GLY A 413 -24.79 1.58 8.04
CA GLY A 413 -23.57 2.33 8.33
C GLY A 413 -22.33 2.03 7.46
N GLY A 414 -22.39 1.16 6.43
CA GLY A 414 -21.24 0.62 5.68
C GLY A 414 -21.10 1.09 4.23
N VAL A 415 -19.98 1.77 4.01
CA VAL A 415 -19.25 2.14 2.77
C VAL A 415 -19.79 1.53 1.46
N TRP A 416 -20.59 2.22 0.66
CA TRP A 416 -20.17 3.36 -0.16
C TRP A 416 -20.62 4.69 0.43
N LYS A 417 -19.68 5.34 1.11
CA LYS A 417 -19.76 6.75 1.44
C LYS A 417 -18.48 7.35 0.91
N GLU A 418 -18.62 8.35 0.03
CA GLU A 418 -17.93 9.63 0.19
C GLU A 418 -17.38 9.73 1.64
N ARG A 419 -16.09 9.45 1.82
CA ARG A 419 -15.48 8.96 3.08
C ARG A 419 -15.96 9.76 4.31
N LYS A 420 -17.02 9.28 4.99
CA LYS A 420 -17.49 9.80 6.29
C LYS A 420 -16.70 9.13 7.40
N THR A 421 -15.45 9.51 7.52
CA THR A 421 -14.70 9.44 8.78
C THR A 421 -15.52 10.16 9.86
N LYS A 422 -15.88 9.45 10.94
CA LYS A 422 -16.60 10.01 12.11
C LYS A 422 -15.62 10.65 13.11
N ARG A 423 -14.35 10.94 12.73
CA ARG A 423 -13.32 11.42 13.66
C ARG A 423 -13.54 12.87 14.07
N VAL A 424 -14.22 13.68 13.25
CA VAL A 424 -14.55 15.09 13.58
C VAL A 424 -15.98 15.33 14.04
N ARG A 425 -16.88 14.33 13.94
CA ARG A 425 -18.28 14.50 14.37
C ARG A 425 -18.36 14.68 15.89
N GLY A 426 -19.06 15.73 16.33
CA GLY A 426 -19.20 16.09 17.74
C GLY A 426 -17.96 16.74 18.35
N LYS A 427 -16.89 16.95 17.57
CA LYS A 427 -15.70 17.70 18.01
C LYS A 427 -15.88 19.19 17.79
N THR A 428 -15.03 19.97 18.44
CA THR A 428 -14.97 21.43 18.26
C THR A 428 -13.70 21.84 17.53
N ALA A 429 -13.83 22.66 16.49
CA ALA A 429 -12.72 23.23 15.73
C ALA A 429 -12.67 24.76 15.87
N ILE A 430 -11.46 25.31 15.97
CA ILE A 430 -11.21 26.75 15.83
C ILE A 430 -10.49 26.95 14.50
N VAL A 431 -11.08 27.76 13.62
CA VAL A 431 -10.49 28.09 12.32
C VAL A 431 -10.29 29.59 12.26
N THR A 432 -9.03 30.03 12.24
CA THR A 432 -8.74 31.45 12.00
C THR A 432 -8.81 31.74 10.51
N GLY A 433 -9.13 32.98 10.12
CA GLY A 433 -9.27 33.37 8.72
C GLY A 433 -10.44 32.68 8.01
N ALA A 434 -11.42 32.16 8.76
CA ALA A 434 -12.53 31.37 8.26
C ALA A 434 -13.58 32.14 7.45
N GLY A 435 -13.46 33.47 7.37
CA GLY A 435 -14.37 34.34 6.63
C GLY A 435 -14.19 34.28 5.11
N SER A 436 -13.10 33.68 4.60
CA SER A 436 -12.88 33.52 3.15
C SER A 436 -11.88 32.42 2.77
N GLY A 437 -11.81 32.10 1.47
CA GLY A 437 -10.75 31.27 0.88
C GLY A 437 -10.68 29.83 1.41
N ILE A 438 -9.46 29.29 1.54
CA ILE A 438 -9.22 27.89 1.96
C ILE A 438 -9.82 27.61 3.33
N ASN A 439 -9.61 28.51 4.30
CA ASN A 439 -10.09 28.34 5.67
C ASN A 439 -11.63 28.32 5.75
N PHE A 440 -12.31 29.15 4.94
CA PHE A 440 -13.77 29.07 4.81
C PHE A 440 -14.23 27.69 4.31
N CYS A 441 -13.58 27.15 3.27
CA CYS A 441 -13.90 25.83 2.74
C CYS A 441 -13.61 24.70 3.75
N VAL A 442 -12.55 24.83 4.55
CA VAL A 442 -12.27 23.91 5.68
C VAL A 442 -13.37 23.98 6.74
N ALA A 443 -13.77 25.18 7.17
CA ALA A 443 -14.81 25.38 8.16
C ALA A 443 -16.16 24.82 7.68
N LYS A 444 -16.53 25.10 6.42
CA LYS A 444 -17.72 24.54 5.76
C LYS A 444 -17.69 23.02 5.70
N LEU A 445 -16.54 22.44 5.33
CA LEU A 445 -16.37 21.00 5.27
C LEU A 445 -16.51 20.36 6.66
N LEU A 446 -15.87 20.91 7.69
CA LEU A 446 -15.98 20.43 9.08
C LEU A 446 -17.43 20.46 9.59
N LEU A 447 -18.15 21.57 9.36
CA LEU A 447 -19.58 21.68 9.71
C LEU A 447 -20.41 20.60 9.02
N SER A 448 -20.17 20.35 7.72
CA SER A 448 -20.88 19.31 6.96
C SER A 448 -20.65 17.89 7.52
N ARG A 449 -19.55 17.68 8.25
CA ARG A 449 -19.22 16.42 8.93
C ARG A 449 -19.77 16.33 10.35
N GLY A 450 -20.41 17.37 10.85
CA GLY A 450 -20.97 17.44 12.19
C GLY A 450 -19.98 17.89 13.27
N CYS A 451 -18.91 18.60 12.88
CA CYS A 451 -17.99 19.26 13.80
C CYS A 451 -18.56 20.65 14.15
N ASN A 452 -18.46 21.07 15.40
CA ASN A 452 -18.70 22.46 15.77
C ASN A 452 -17.52 23.31 15.33
N VAL A 453 -17.75 24.50 14.78
CA VAL A 453 -16.68 25.35 14.24
C VAL A 453 -16.81 26.79 14.70
N LEU A 454 -15.78 27.30 15.39
CA LEU A 454 -15.61 28.73 15.67
C LEU A 454 -14.92 29.38 14.47
N PHE A 455 -15.62 30.32 13.84
CA PHE A 455 -15.10 31.20 12.79
C PHE A 455 -14.40 32.37 13.47
N ALA A 456 -13.07 32.36 13.49
CA ALA A 456 -12.26 33.43 14.07
C ALA A 456 -11.68 34.30 12.94
N ASP A 457 -12.27 35.46 12.70
CA ASP A 457 -11.83 36.37 11.62
C ASP A 457 -12.14 37.83 11.98
N LEU A 458 -11.58 38.79 11.23
CA LEU A 458 -11.87 40.22 11.40
C LEU A 458 -13.31 40.56 11.02
N ALA A 459 -13.82 39.91 9.98
CA ALA A 459 -15.17 40.01 9.45
C ALA A 459 -15.50 38.74 8.63
N LEU A 460 -16.78 38.51 8.38
CA LEU A 460 -17.25 37.44 7.50
C LEU A 460 -17.68 38.00 6.15
N ARG A 461 -17.42 37.27 5.07
CA ARG A 461 -18.06 37.55 3.77
C ARG A 461 -19.51 37.03 3.79
N PRO A 462 -20.41 37.52 2.90
CA PRO A 462 -21.81 37.13 2.90
C PRO A 462 -22.05 35.61 2.91
N GLU A 463 -21.25 34.84 2.17
CA GLU A 463 -21.33 33.37 2.13
C GLU A 463 -20.97 32.70 3.47
N ALA A 464 -20.08 33.31 4.26
CA ALA A 464 -19.71 32.85 5.59
C ALA A 464 -20.72 33.28 6.65
N GLU A 465 -21.30 34.49 6.52
CA GLU A 465 -22.40 34.95 7.38
C GLU A 465 -23.64 34.07 7.23
N GLU A 466 -24.01 33.71 6.00
CA GLU A 466 -25.12 32.80 5.72
C GLU A 466 -24.88 31.44 6.36
N LEU A 467 -23.66 30.90 6.20
CA LEU A 467 -23.30 29.60 6.74
C LEU A 467 -23.30 29.58 8.27
N VAL A 468 -22.75 30.62 8.91
CA VAL A 468 -22.79 30.75 10.37
C VAL A 468 -24.23 30.83 10.85
N THR A 469 -25.04 31.73 10.26
CA THR A 469 -26.46 31.91 10.61
C THR A 469 -27.26 30.61 10.48
N LYS A 470 -27.02 29.84 9.41
CA LYS A 470 -27.66 28.54 9.18
C LYS A 470 -27.33 27.51 10.28
N HIS A 471 -26.16 27.62 10.89
CA HIS A 471 -25.64 26.70 11.90
C HIS A 471 -25.64 27.28 13.34
N SER A 472 -26.24 28.46 13.56
CA SER A 472 -26.33 29.12 14.88
C SER A 472 -27.42 28.54 15.80
N LEU A 473 -28.45 27.86 15.27
CA LEU A 473 -29.60 27.39 16.06
C LEU A 473 -29.54 25.88 16.35
N PRO A 474 -30.03 25.42 17.52
CA PRO A 474 -30.12 23.99 17.83
C PRO A 474 -31.24 23.34 17.00
N LYS A 475 -30.90 22.78 15.84
CA LYS A 475 -31.79 21.90 15.07
C LYS A 475 -31.13 20.54 14.89
N ASP A 476 -31.66 19.56 15.62
CA ASP A 476 -31.29 18.14 15.64
C ASP A 476 -29.80 17.85 15.86
N ASN A 477 -29.50 16.88 16.73
CA ASN A 477 -28.14 16.41 17.08
C ASN A 477 -27.31 15.83 15.89
N ALA A 478 -27.75 16.03 14.64
CA ALA A 478 -27.14 15.52 13.43
C ALA A 478 -26.18 16.50 12.73
N LEU A 479 -26.31 17.82 12.93
CA LEU A 479 -25.54 18.90 12.27
C LEU A 479 -24.62 19.64 13.26
N GLY A 480 -23.41 20.02 12.84
CA GLY A 480 -22.45 20.75 13.68
C GLY A 480 -22.86 22.22 13.87
N ARG A 481 -22.52 22.84 14.99
CA ARG A 481 -22.83 24.24 15.31
C ARG A 481 -21.74 25.19 14.81
N ALA A 482 -22.11 26.40 14.41
CA ALA A 482 -21.18 27.45 14.01
C ALA A 482 -21.36 28.70 14.85
N ALA A 483 -20.25 29.40 15.11
CA ALA A 483 -20.29 30.71 15.76
C ALA A 483 -19.15 31.58 15.24
N PHE A 484 -19.37 32.89 15.25
CA PHE A 484 -18.39 33.88 14.83
C PHE A 484 -17.81 34.61 16.05
N GLN A 485 -16.48 34.68 16.11
CA GLN A 485 -15.76 35.49 17.07
C GLN A 485 -14.84 36.44 16.31
N LYS A 486 -15.13 37.74 16.37
CA LYS A 486 -14.23 38.75 15.81
C LYS A 486 -12.85 38.59 16.44
N THR A 487 -11.86 38.30 15.61
CA THR A 487 -10.50 37.94 16.04
C THR A 487 -9.48 38.58 15.11
N ASP A 488 -8.73 39.54 15.66
CA ASP A 488 -7.49 40.02 15.06
C ASP A 488 -6.34 39.12 15.49
N VAL A 489 -5.79 38.37 14.53
CA VAL A 489 -4.71 37.41 14.76
C VAL A 489 -3.37 38.06 15.13
N SER A 490 -3.24 39.38 14.92
CA SER A 490 -2.11 40.18 15.41
C SER A 490 -2.26 40.60 16.87
N GLN A 491 -3.34 40.20 17.55
CA GLN A 491 -3.61 40.55 18.94
C GLN A 491 -3.66 39.28 19.80
N TRP A 492 -2.64 39.09 20.63
CA TRP A 492 -2.41 37.85 21.37
C TRP A 492 -3.55 37.52 22.33
N ARG A 493 -4.12 38.54 22.97
CA ARG A 493 -5.29 38.40 23.84
C ARG A 493 -6.52 37.89 23.08
N GLN A 494 -6.66 38.22 21.79
CA GLN A 494 -7.76 37.75 20.98
C GLN A 494 -7.57 36.28 20.55
N LEU A 495 -6.32 35.86 20.32
CA LEU A 495 -6.00 34.44 20.12
C LEU A 495 -6.27 33.58 21.35
N GLU A 496 -6.05 34.10 22.56
CA GLU A 496 -6.43 33.39 23.79
C GLU A 496 -7.96 33.37 23.95
N ARG A 497 -8.61 34.51 23.68
CA ARG A 497 -10.07 34.64 23.79
C ARG A 497 -10.82 33.66 22.92
N MET A 498 -10.37 33.37 21.69
CA MET A 498 -11.09 32.42 20.82
C MET A 498 -11.16 30.99 21.39
N PHE A 499 -10.19 30.55 22.20
CA PHE A 499 -10.28 29.24 22.88
C PHE A 499 -11.38 29.24 23.94
N ASN A 500 -11.47 30.31 24.74
CA ASN A 500 -12.52 30.46 25.74
C ASN A 500 -13.90 30.59 25.07
N SER A 501 -14.00 31.39 24.00
CA SER A 501 -15.24 31.54 23.23
C SER A 501 -15.72 30.22 22.63
N ALA A 502 -14.81 29.36 22.13
CA ALA A 502 -15.19 28.04 21.62
C ALA A 502 -15.75 27.13 22.72
N GLU A 503 -15.24 27.25 23.94
CA GLU A 503 -15.74 26.51 25.12
C GLU A 503 -17.11 26.99 25.55
N ASP A 504 -17.25 28.31 25.72
CA ASP A 504 -18.49 28.94 26.16
C ASP A 504 -19.63 28.65 25.18
N GLU A 505 -19.33 28.69 23.87
CA GLU A 505 -20.33 28.55 22.84
C GLU A 505 -20.77 27.10 22.62
N PHE A 506 -19.82 26.18 22.44
CA PHE A 506 -20.12 24.81 22.02
C PHE A 506 -20.27 23.82 23.17
N GLY A 507 -19.85 24.20 24.39
CA GLY A 507 -19.78 23.30 25.52
C GLY A 507 -18.77 22.16 25.34
N GLY A 508 -18.65 21.30 26.35
CA GLY A 508 -17.71 20.17 26.33
C GLY A 508 -16.29 20.54 26.78
N THR A 509 -15.29 19.74 26.39
CA THR A 509 -13.89 19.89 26.83
C THR A 509 -13.08 20.85 25.94
N GLY A 510 -13.69 21.85 25.31
CA GLY A 510 -13.01 22.83 24.42
C GLY A 510 -12.58 22.31 23.05
N ALA A 511 -11.72 23.07 22.35
CA ALA A 511 -11.33 22.82 20.96
C ALA A 511 -10.48 21.55 20.80
N ASP A 512 -10.79 20.71 19.83
CA ASP A 512 -10.05 19.47 19.49
C ASP A 512 -9.19 19.63 18.23
N ILE A 513 -9.56 20.59 17.38
CA ILE A 513 -8.96 20.87 16.09
C ILE A 513 -8.67 22.37 16.02
N VAL A 514 -7.46 22.74 15.60
CA VAL A 514 -7.10 24.13 15.39
C VAL A 514 -6.49 24.30 14.00
N VAL A 515 -7.02 25.25 13.23
CA VAL A 515 -6.54 25.60 11.90
C VAL A 515 -6.05 27.06 11.94
N PRO A 516 -4.75 27.27 12.20
CA PRO A 516 -4.18 28.61 12.26
C PRO A 516 -3.86 29.13 10.85
N GLY A 517 -4.86 29.73 10.20
CA GLY A 517 -4.70 30.41 8.91
C GLY A 517 -5.16 31.86 8.96
N ALA A 518 -4.43 32.77 8.33
CA ALA A 518 -4.85 34.15 8.09
C ALA A 518 -3.98 34.78 6.99
N GLY A 519 -3.53 33.95 6.06
CA GLY A 519 -2.41 34.27 5.18
C GLY A 519 -2.70 35.48 4.29
N VAL A 520 -1.82 36.49 4.35
CA VAL A 520 -1.84 37.68 3.48
C VAL A 520 -0.62 37.67 2.55
N TYR A 521 -0.71 38.36 1.40
CA TYR A 521 0.37 38.34 0.40
C TYR A 521 1.47 39.37 0.68
N GLU A 522 1.08 40.60 1.02
CA GLU A 522 2.02 41.65 1.45
C GLU A 522 2.30 41.52 2.95
N PRO A 523 3.57 41.51 3.37
CA PRO A 523 3.96 40.82 4.59
C PRO A 523 3.66 41.62 5.85
N LEU A 524 2.97 40.95 6.78
CA LEU A 524 3.32 41.01 8.19
C LEU A 524 3.81 39.61 8.55
N LEU A 525 5.11 39.45 8.83
CA LEU A 525 5.65 38.20 9.40
C LEU A 525 4.85 37.79 10.64
N ASP A 526 4.32 38.78 11.36
CA ASP A 526 3.43 38.60 12.48
C ASP A 526 2.17 37.81 12.14
N ILE A 527 1.60 37.99 10.94
CA ILE A 527 0.40 37.28 10.49
C ILE A 527 0.75 35.93 9.86
N ASN A 528 1.76 35.89 8.99
CA ASN A 528 2.06 34.69 8.20
C ASN A 528 2.91 33.66 8.93
N LEU A 529 3.66 34.07 9.96
CA LEU A 529 4.61 33.22 10.69
C LEU A 529 4.33 33.23 12.20
N THR A 530 4.29 34.40 12.84
CA THR A 530 4.17 34.51 14.31
C THR A 530 2.80 34.03 14.80
N HIS A 531 1.70 34.46 14.17
CA HIS A 531 0.34 34.05 14.51
C HIS A 531 0.17 32.52 14.49
N PRO A 532 0.52 31.79 13.41
CA PRO A 532 0.34 30.35 13.42
C PRO A 532 1.17 29.62 14.47
N ILE A 533 2.40 30.09 14.73
CA ILE A 533 3.24 29.55 15.79
C ILE A 533 2.57 29.76 17.15
N ARG A 534 2.11 30.98 17.44
CA ARG A 534 1.50 31.32 18.73
C ARG A 534 0.19 30.58 18.95
N THR A 535 -0.67 30.54 17.95
CA THR A 535 -1.94 29.80 18.00
C THR A 535 -1.70 28.31 18.25
N THR A 536 -0.63 27.74 17.69
CA THR A 536 -0.25 26.35 17.94
C THR A 536 0.25 26.12 19.36
N GLN A 537 1.03 27.05 19.92
CA GLN A 537 1.43 26.99 21.33
C GLN A 537 0.21 27.00 22.26
N LEU A 538 -0.76 27.89 22.00
CA LEU A 538 -2.01 27.95 22.76
C LEU A 538 -2.84 26.67 22.60
N ALA A 539 -2.91 26.12 21.38
CA ALA A 539 -3.59 24.85 21.11
C ALA A 539 -2.95 23.69 21.89
N ILE A 540 -1.62 23.58 21.86
CA ILE A 540 -0.88 22.55 22.60
C ILE A 540 -1.14 22.68 24.10
N SER A 541 -1.02 23.88 24.67
CA SER A 541 -1.35 24.13 26.09
C SER A 541 -2.77 23.69 26.40
N HIS A 542 -3.73 24.15 25.58
CA HIS A 542 -5.15 23.83 25.73
C HIS A 542 -5.40 22.31 25.74
N PHE A 543 -4.80 21.55 24.82
CA PHE A 543 -4.93 20.09 24.75
C PHE A 543 -4.30 19.39 25.96
N LEU A 544 -3.11 19.83 26.39
CA LEU A 544 -2.39 19.23 27.51
C LEU A 544 -3.12 19.48 28.85
N ASP A 545 -3.59 20.70 29.09
CA ASP A 545 -4.33 21.08 30.31
C ASP A 545 -5.59 20.24 30.48
N ARG A 546 -6.19 19.82 29.35
CA ARG A 546 -7.40 19.00 29.30
C ARG A 546 -7.13 17.51 29.12
N LYS A 547 -5.84 17.11 29.13
CA LYS A 547 -5.37 15.73 28.95
C LYS A 547 -5.99 15.04 27.74
N LYS A 548 -6.16 15.78 26.65
CA LYS A 548 -6.81 15.30 25.44
C LYS A 548 -5.90 15.29 24.24
N ARG A 549 -6.24 14.43 23.28
CA ARG A 549 -5.62 14.41 21.96
C ARG A 549 -6.13 15.61 21.15
N GLY A 550 -5.31 16.12 20.24
CA GLY A 550 -5.67 17.26 19.41
C GLY A 550 -4.98 17.24 18.07
N SER A 551 -5.50 18.03 17.13
CA SER A 551 -4.94 18.18 15.79
C SER A 551 -4.75 19.66 15.46
N VAL A 552 -3.57 20.03 14.99
CA VAL A 552 -3.29 21.35 14.42
C VAL A 552 -2.87 21.17 12.96
N VAL A 553 -3.58 21.84 12.04
CA VAL A 553 -3.29 21.75 10.61
C VAL A 553 -2.99 23.13 10.03
N HIS A 554 -1.75 23.32 9.61
CA HIS A 554 -1.27 24.57 9.04
C HIS A 554 -1.48 24.66 7.53
N ILE A 555 -1.51 25.89 7.03
CA ILE A 555 -1.44 26.20 5.60
C ILE A 555 -0.10 26.88 5.31
N SER A 556 0.83 26.10 4.77
CA SER A 556 2.10 26.58 4.22
C SER A 556 1.88 27.10 2.78
N SER A 557 2.77 26.78 1.86
CA SER A 557 2.66 27.01 0.42
C SER A 557 3.81 26.25 -0.26
N ILE A 558 3.67 25.97 -1.56
CA ILE A 558 4.82 25.61 -2.39
C ILE A 558 5.96 26.65 -2.30
N ALA A 559 5.67 27.91 -1.98
CA ALA A 559 6.66 28.94 -1.70
C ALA A 559 7.58 28.59 -0.51
N GLY A 560 7.18 27.68 0.37
CA GLY A 560 8.03 27.12 1.44
C GLY A 560 9.02 26.07 0.96
N GLN A 561 9.08 25.80 -0.34
CA GLN A 561 9.91 24.76 -0.97
C GLN A 561 10.75 25.29 -2.14
N ILE A 562 10.47 26.51 -2.62
CA ILE A 562 11.15 27.11 -3.78
C ILE A 562 11.74 28.48 -3.44
N ALA A 563 12.72 28.91 -4.22
CA ALA A 563 13.18 30.29 -4.19
C ALA A 563 12.33 31.14 -5.15
N ASN A 564 11.72 32.21 -4.64
CA ASN A 564 11.02 33.20 -5.48
C ASN A 564 11.51 34.61 -5.13
N PRO A 565 12.28 35.29 -6.01
CA PRO A 565 12.81 36.61 -5.75
C PRO A 565 11.73 37.70 -5.74
N VAL A 566 10.55 37.46 -6.32
CA VAL A 566 9.43 38.41 -6.37
C VAL A 566 8.80 38.59 -4.98
N THR A 567 8.83 37.55 -4.14
CA THR A 567 8.16 37.57 -2.81
C THR A 567 9.02 36.94 -1.69
N PRO A 568 10.23 37.46 -1.45
CA PRO A 568 11.20 36.81 -0.56
C PRO A 568 10.72 36.73 0.89
N LEU A 569 9.94 37.70 1.36
CA LEU A 569 9.38 37.69 2.73
C LEU A 569 8.23 36.69 2.89
N TYR A 570 7.40 36.52 1.86
CA TYR A 570 6.36 35.48 1.84
C TYR A 570 7.02 34.09 1.84
N VAL A 571 8.01 33.88 0.96
CA VAL A 571 8.84 32.66 0.92
C VAL A 571 9.42 32.36 2.30
N ALA A 572 10.11 33.32 2.92
CA ALA A 572 10.69 33.16 4.26
C ALA A 572 9.64 32.73 5.30
N SER A 573 8.44 33.34 5.29
CA SER A 573 7.36 32.95 6.21
C SER A 573 6.90 31.50 6.00
N LYS A 574 6.81 31.02 4.76
CA LYS A 574 6.34 29.66 4.43
C LYS A 574 7.40 28.59 4.66
N TYR A 575 8.68 28.91 4.48
CA TYR A 575 9.79 28.09 4.97
C TYR A 575 9.73 27.96 6.50
N GLY A 576 9.52 29.08 7.20
CA GLY A 576 9.39 29.11 8.66
C GLY A 576 8.27 28.22 9.19
N ILE A 577 7.08 28.28 8.58
CA ILE A 577 5.95 27.40 8.94
C ILE A 577 6.26 25.92 8.67
N SER A 578 6.87 25.61 7.52
CA SER A 578 7.21 24.22 7.16
C SER A 578 8.24 23.64 8.12
N GLY A 579 9.28 24.41 8.47
CA GLY A 579 10.26 24.00 9.49
C GLY A 579 9.65 23.85 10.88
N PHE A 580 8.75 24.75 11.27
CA PHE A 580 8.05 24.70 12.56
C PHE A 580 7.21 23.44 12.70
N VAL A 581 6.41 23.11 11.68
CA VAL A 581 5.55 21.91 11.66
C VAL A 581 6.40 20.64 11.80
N ARG A 582 7.48 20.52 11.03
CA ARG A 582 8.42 19.38 11.11
C ARG A 582 9.02 19.23 12.51
N SER A 583 9.41 20.35 13.13
CA SER A 583 10.00 20.36 14.48
C SER A 583 9.04 19.85 15.56
N LEU A 584 7.73 19.94 15.33
CA LEU A 584 6.70 19.45 16.24
C LEU A 584 6.29 18.00 15.99
N GLY A 585 6.82 17.32 14.96
CA GLY A 585 6.41 15.96 14.63
C GLY A 585 6.49 14.93 15.78
N PRO A 586 7.60 14.90 16.56
CA PRO A 586 7.74 13.95 17.66
C PRO A 586 6.68 14.07 18.78
N ILE A 587 5.99 15.21 18.90
CA ILE A 587 5.03 15.42 19.98
C ILE A 587 3.77 14.56 19.82
N GLU A 588 3.47 14.07 18.61
CA GLU A 588 2.32 13.19 18.38
C GLU A 588 2.47 11.88 19.15
N ALA A 589 3.63 11.23 19.05
CA ALA A 589 3.89 9.98 19.74
C ALA A 589 3.89 10.15 21.27
N ARG A 590 4.30 11.33 21.76
CA ARG A 590 4.44 11.61 23.19
C ARG A 590 3.16 12.07 23.86
N PHE A 591 2.38 12.92 23.20
CA PHE A 591 1.24 13.62 23.79
C PHE A 591 -0.07 13.40 23.03
N GLY A 592 -0.06 12.67 21.91
CA GLY A 592 -1.23 12.46 21.08
C GLY A 592 -1.72 13.72 20.37
N ILE A 593 -0.85 14.74 20.22
CA ILE A 593 -1.13 16.00 19.54
C ILE A 593 -0.46 15.95 18.17
N ARG A 594 -1.25 15.92 17.10
CA ARG A 594 -0.75 15.88 15.73
C ARG A 594 -0.63 17.30 15.18
N VAL A 595 0.54 17.66 14.68
CA VAL A 595 0.79 18.94 13.98
C VAL A 595 1.24 18.64 12.56
N THR A 596 0.49 19.12 11.56
CA THR A 596 0.72 18.83 10.14
C THR A 596 0.47 20.07 9.29
N ALA A 597 0.80 20.03 8.00
CA ALA A 597 0.51 21.13 7.08
C ALA A 597 0.11 20.68 5.68
N VAL A 598 -0.59 21.56 4.98
CA VAL A 598 -0.70 21.54 3.52
C VAL A 598 0.20 22.61 2.90
N SER A 599 0.74 22.34 1.72
CA SER A 599 1.52 23.27 0.89
C SER A 599 0.79 23.49 -0.43
N PRO A 600 -0.17 24.43 -0.49
CA PRO A 600 -0.93 24.65 -1.71
C PRO A 600 -0.08 25.31 -2.81
N GLY A 601 -0.34 24.91 -4.05
CA GLY A 601 0.14 25.56 -5.27
C GLY A 601 -0.62 26.86 -5.56
N VAL A 602 -0.93 27.09 -6.84
CA VAL A 602 -1.73 28.22 -7.29
C VAL A 602 -3.21 27.89 -7.08
N ILE A 603 -3.82 28.52 -6.07
CA ILE A 603 -5.21 28.26 -5.66
C ILE A 603 -6.12 29.43 -6.03
N LYS A 604 -7.25 29.15 -6.69
CA LYS A 604 -8.24 30.16 -7.08
C LYS A 604 -8.97 30.72 -5.86
N THR A 605 -8.34 31.70 -5.22
CA THR A 605 -8.82 32.37 -4.00
C THR A 605 -8.93 33.87 -4.26
N PRO A 606 -9.69 34.61 -3.43
CA PRO A 606 -9.71 36.08 -3.45
C PRO A 606 -8.31 36.71 -3.43
N LEU A 607 -7.34 36.04 -2.79
CA LEU A 607 -5.93 36.44 -2.80
C LEU A 607 -5.34 36.62 -4.20
N TRP A 608 -5.81 35.86 -5.19
CA TRP A 608 -5.38 35.91 -6.59
C TRP A 608 -6.35 36.69 -7.47
N THR A 609 -7.65 36.56 -7.24
CA THR A 609 -8.69 37.12 -8.13
C THR A 609 -9.05 38.58 -7.82
N GLU A 610 -8.69 39.09 -6.64
CA GLU A 610 -9.01 40.46 -6.20
C GLU A 610 -7.75 41.31 -5.92
N ASN A 611 -6.54 40.73 -6.00
CA ASN A 611 -5.29 41.47 -5.81
C ASN A 611 -4.74 41.96 -7.17
N PRO A 612 -4.70 43.29 -7.42
CA PRO A 612 -4.30 43.85 -8.71
C PRO A 612 -2.87 43.48 -9.15
N GLU A 613 -1.94 43.33 -8.20
CA GLU A 613 -0.55 42.93 -8.47
C GLU A 613 -0.42 41.46 -8.88
N LYS A 614 -1.35 40.60 -8.43
CA LYS A 614 -1.38 39.19 -8.81
C LYS A 614 -2.09 38.93 -10.12
N LEU A 615 -3.17 39.65 -10.40
CA LEU A 615 -3.88 39.58 -11.68
C LEU A 615 -2.95 39.84 -12.87
N LYS A 616 -1.98 40.76 -12.72
CA LYS A 616 -0.93 41.02 -13.72
C LYS A 616 -0.07 39.79 -14.08
N ASN A 617 0.04 38.83 -13.17
CA ASN A 617 0.88 37.64 -13.31
C ASN A 617 0.12 36.39 -13.76
N VAL A 618 -1.20 36.49 -13.90
CA VAL A 618 -2.09 35.43 -14.38
C VAL A 618 -2.33 35.63 -15.88
N ASP A 619 -2.32 34.53 -16.63
CA ASP A 619 -2.64 34.54 -18.06
C ASP A 619 -4.14 34.83 -18.26
N GLU A 620 -4.48 36.04 -18.71
CA GLU A 620 -5.86 36.46 -19.01
C GLU A 620 -6.54 35.58 -20.08
N ALA A 621 -5.77 34.84 -20.90
CA ALA A 621 -6.28 33.91 -21.91
C ALA A 621 -6.62 32.51 -21.37
N GLY A 622 -6.50 32.26 -20.06
CA GLY A 622 -6.95 31.01 -19.41
C GLY A 622 -5.98 29.83 -19.48
N GLY A 623 -4.68 30.09 -19.69
CA GLY A 623 -3.64 29.06 -19.79
C GLY A 623 -3.04 28.56 -18.46
N ASP A 624 -3.39 29.18 -17.33
CA ASP A 624 -2.94 28.75 -16.00
C ASP A 624 -3.89 27.71 -15.41
N GLU A 625 -3.33 26.64 -14.83
CA GLU A 625 -4.07 25.55 -14.21
C GLU A 625 -4.15 25.75 -12.69
N TRP A 626 -5.34 25.63 -12.10
CA TRP A 626 -5.61 25.98 -10.69
C TRP A 626 -6.13 24.79 -9.91
N ALA A 627 -5.67 24.65 -8.67
CA ALA A 627 -6.41 23.89 -7.67
C ALA A 627 -7.45 24.80 -6.98
N THR A 628 -8.48 24.18 -6.42
CA THR A 628 -9.59 24.85 -5.76
C THR A 628 -9.39 24.89 -4.24
N PRO A 629 -9.94 25.89 -3.55
CA PRO A 629 -9.96 25.92 -2.08
C PRO A 629 -10.59 24.67 -1.45
N GLU A 630 -11.57 24.08 -2.14
CA GLU A 630 -12.27 22.85 -1.74
C GLU A 630 -11.33 21.63 -1.76
N GLU A 631 -10.49 21.48 -2.79
CA GLU A 631 -9.50 20.41 -2.87
C GLU A 631 -8.49 20.49 -1.72
N VAL A 632 -8.02 21.71 -1.41
CA VAL A 632 -7.12 21.92 -0.27
C VAL A 632 -7.83 21.58 1.05
N ALA A 633 -9.10 21.96 1.21
CA ALA A 633 -9.88 21.65 2.40
C ALA A 633 -10.06 20.14 2.61
N LEU A 634 -10.25 19.36 1.54
CA LEU A 634 -10.31 17.89 1.61
C LEU A 634 -8.99 17.28 2.11
N VAL A 635 -7.85 17.79 1.63
CA VAL A 635 -6.53 17.33 2.09
C VAL A 635 -6.28 17.72 3.55
N MET A 636 -6.70 18.92 3.96
CA MET A 636 -6.63 19.33 5.37
C MET A 636 -7.49 18.45 6.27
N LEU A 637 -8.68 18.03 5.82
CA LEU A 637 -9.50 17.07 6.55
C LEU A 637 -8.81 15.70 6.64
N ASP A 638 -8.14 15.26 5.58
CA ASP A 638 -7.35 14.02 5.59
C ASP A 638 -6.22 14.07 6.62
N LEU A 639 -5.53 15.20 6.76
CA LEU A 639 -4.50 15.39 7.79
C LEU A 639 -5.04 15.29 9.23
N ILE A 640 -6.31 15.65 9.43
CA ILE A 640 -7.01 15.53 10.73
C ILE A 640 -7.45 14.09 10.98
N GLU A 641 -8.01 13.43 9.96
CA GLU A 641 -8.77 12.20 10.16
C GLU A 641 -8.00 10.93 9.81
N LYS A 642 -6.96 11.00 8.97
CA LYS A 642 -6.27 9.83 8.44
C LYS A 642 -4.86 9.70 8.98
N ASP A 643 -4.42 8.46 9.07
CA ASP A 643 -3.04 8.11 9.41
C ASP A 643 -2.24 7.75 8.13
N GLU A 644 -2.91 7.74 6.96
CA GLU A 644 -2.34 7.50 5.63
C GLU A 644 -3.24 8.10 4.52
N CYS A 645 -2.63 8.55 3.43
CA CYS A 645 -3.30 9.03 2.22
C CYS A 645 -2.60 8.52 0.95
N ALA A 646 -3.09 8.91 -0.23
CA ALA A 646 -2.51 8.49 -1.50
C ALA A 646 -1.03 8.90 -1.68
N ALA A 647 -0.59 9.94 -0.97
CA ALA A 647 0.79 10.41 -0.97
C ALA A 647 1.70 9.70 0.05
N GLY A 648 1.15 8.84 0.90
CA GLY A 648 1.89 8.10 1.94
C GLY A 648 1.32 8.29 3.34
N ARG A 649 2.10 7.88 4.33
CA ARG A 649 1.75 7.94 5.76
C ARG A 649 1.57 9.40 6.21
N ILE A 650 0.56 9.63 7.06
CA ILE A 650 0.32 10.90 7.74
C ILE A 650 0.65 10.74 9.21
N GLU A 651 1.65 11.47 9.66
CA GLU A 651 2.08 11.59 11.05
C GLU A 651 2.51 13.02 11.36
N GLY A 652 2.74 13.33 12.63
CA GLY A 652 3.22 14.64 13.07
C GLY A 652 4.44 15.07 12.26
N GLY A 653 4.43 16.31 11.81
CA GLY A 653 5.46 16.86 10.94
C GLY A 653 5.23 16.64 9.44
N SER A 654 4.21 15.85 9.05
CA SER A 654 3.87 15.63 7.64
C SER A 654 3.39 16.91 6.97
N ILE A 655 3.88 17.13 5.74
CA ILE A 655 3.49 18.25 4.89
C ILE A 655 3.04 17.71 3.54
N LEU A 656 1.79 17.98 3.15
CA LEU A 656 1.24 17.54 1.87
C LEU A 656 1.13 18.70 0.88
N GLU A 657 1.82 18.58 -0.24
CA GLU A 657 1.70 19.49 -1.37
C GLU A 657 0.43 19.20 -2.18
N VAL A 658 -0.30 20.26 -2.52
CA VAL A 658 -1.56 20.18 -3.27
C VAL A 658 -1.45 21.06 -4.51
N GLY A 659 -1.42 20.41 -5.67
CA GLY A 659 -1.53 21.04 -6.99
C GLY A 659 -2.82 20.60 -7.68
N LYS A 660 -3.05 21.06 -8.91
CA LYS A 660 -4.22 20.61 -9.68
C LYS A 660 -4.06 19.12 -10.01
N ASP A 661 -5.03 18.30 -9.61
CA ASP A 661 -5.02 16.84 -9.75
C ASP A 661 -3.80 16.14 -9.14
N GLN A 662 -3.08 16.79 -8.21
CA GLN A 662 -1.82 16.30 -7.65
C GLN A 662 -1.80 16.42 -6.13
N LEU A 663 -1.43 15.32 -5.47
CA LEU A 663 -1.17 15.25 -4.04
C LEU A 663 0.18 14.55 -3.80
N ARG A 664 1.08 15.20 -3.07
CA ARG A 664 2.44 14.70 -2.85
C ARG A 664 2.89 14.94 -1.41
N LEU A 665 3.63 14.01 -0.83
CA LEU A 665 4.29 14.20 0.45
C LEU A 665 5.59 14.98 0.23
N VAL A 666 5.76 16.08 0.95
CA VAL A 666 6.98 16.91 0.87
C VAL A 666 8.05 16.32 1.79
N ASN A 667 9.07 15.73 1.20
CA ASN A 667 10.15 15.09 1.94
C ASN A 667 10.99 16.12 2.71
N GLU A 668 11.50 15.71 3.86
CA GLU A 668 12.40 16.58 4.64
C GLU A 668 13.75 16.77 3.94
N ARG A 669 14.27 15.69 3.34
CA ARG A 669 15.59 15.63 2.71
C ARG A 669 15.45 15.21 1.26
N ASN A 670 16.25 15.83 0.40
CA ASN A 670 16.30 15.53 -1.04
C ASN A 670 14.91 15.62 -1.70
N ASP A 671 14.06 16.54 -1.26
CA ASP A 671 12.80 16.79 -1.94
C ASP A 671 13.07 17.37 -3.33
N PRO A 672 12.46 16.83 -4.39
CA PRO A 672 12.67 17.35 -5.75
C PRO A 672 12.05 18.74 -5.95
N GLY A 673 11.28 19.23 -4.99
CA GLY A 673 10.53 20.47 -5.08
C GLY A 673 9.19 20.29 -5.81
N PRO A 674 8.33 21.33 -5.76
CA PRO A 674 7.06 21.34 -6.47
C PRO A 674 7.26 21.24 -7.98
N SER A 675 6.49 20.39 -8.63
CA SER A 675 6.52 20.22 -10.09
C SER A 675 5.15 19.79 -10.60
N GLY A 676 4.77 20.24 -11.80
CA GLY A 676 3.49 19.89 -12.45
C GLY A 676 2.54 21.09 -12.63
N PRO A 677 1.37 20.87 -13.25
CA PRO A 677 0.35 21.91 -13.44
C PRO A 677 -0.08 22.55 -12.11
N GLY A 678 -0.27 23.87 -12.10
CA GLY A 678 -0.69 24.63 -10.91
C GLY A 678 0.39 24.88 -9.85
N HIS A 679 1.68 24.71 -10.19
CA HIS A 679 2.81 24.99 -9.28
C HIS A 679 3.56 26.30 -9.60
N SER A 680 3.23 26.99 -10.69
CA SER A 680 3.70 28.35 -10.98
C SER A 680 2.70 29.03 -11.88
N VAL A 681 2.63 30.36 -11.81
CA VAL A 681 1.94 31.18 -12.81
C VAL A 681 2.92 31.58 -13.90
N ARG A 682 2.46 31.67 -15.15
CA ARG A 682 3.31 31.99 -16.31
C ARG A 682 3.99 33.35 -16.23
N GLY A 683 3.36 34.34 -15.59
CA GLY A 683 3.91 35.69 -15.43
C GLY A 683 5.08 35.83 -14.45
N ASN A 684 5.37 34.81 -13.64
CA ASN A 684 6.36 34.91 -12.56
C ASN A 684 7.80 35.14 -13.07
N ALA A 685 8.13 34.65 -14.27
CA ALA A 685 9.44 34.89 -14.90
C ALA A 685 9.60 36.36 -15.33
N ARG A 686 8.56 36.95 -15.91
CA ARG A 686 8.54 38.36 -16.30
C ARG A 686 8.65 39.28 -15.08
N ALA A 687 7.89 38.99 -14.02
CA ALA A 687 7.96 39.75 -12.77
C ALA A 687 9.35 39.70 -12.11
N ALA A 688 10.07 38.58 -12.23
CA ALA A 688 11.44 38.48 -11.76
C ALA A 688 12.41 39.35 -12.58
N GLU A 689 12.26 39.40 -13.91
CA GLU A 689 13.06 40.28 -14.77
C GLU A 689 12.80 41.77 -14.48
N GLU A 690 11.53 42.17 -14.35
CA GLU A 690 11.14 43.54 -13.97
C GLU A 690 11.72 43.96 -12.60
N LEU A 691 11.72 43.05 -11.63
CA LEU A 691 12.36 43.26 -10.34
C LEU A 691 13.86 43.49 -10.51
N PHE A 692 14.56 42.64 -11.27
CA PHE A 692 16.01 42.77 -11.48
C PHE A 692 16.40 44.07 -12.19
N ASP A 693 15.58 44.54 -13.13
CA ASP A 693 15.81 45.84 -13.77
C ASP A 693 15.59 47.02 -12.81
N THR A 694 14.64 46.89 -11.88
CA THR A 694 14.46 47.87 -10.80
C THR A 694 15.65 47.88 -9.84
N VAL A 695 16.19 46.71 -9.49
CA VAL A 695 17.40 46.56 -8.64
C VAL A 695 18.61 47.26 -9.26
N LYS A 696 18.80 47.15 -10.58
CA LYS A 696 19.92 47.80 -11.30
C LYS A 696 19.92 49.32 -11.15
N ASN A 697 18.77 49.94 -10.91
CA ASN A 697 18.62 51.38 -10.73
C ASN A 697 18.86 51.87 -9.29
N GLY A 698 19.23 50.98 -8.37
CA GLY A 698 19.64 51.30 -7.00
C GLY A 698 18.85 50.55 -5.94
N TRP A 699 19.38 49.41 -5.48
CA TRP A 699 18.79 48.62 -4.42
C TRP A 699 18.87 49.32 -3.04
N GLY A 700 17.75 49.41 -2.33
CA GLY A 700 17.72 49.90 -0.94
C GLY A 700 17.88 51.41 -0.75
N LYS A 701 17.73 52.21 -1.81
CA LYS A 701 17.49 53.65 -1.65
C LYS A 701 16.01 53.85 -1.33
N LEU A 702 15.73 54.08 -0.05
CA LEU A 702 14.42 54.51 0.46
C LEU A 702 14.02 55.86 -0.12
#